data_AF-A0A536RGQ0-F1
#
_entry.id   AF-A0A536RGQ0-F1
#
_cell.length_a   1.000
_cell.length_b   1.000
_cell.length_c   1.000
_cell.angle_alpha   90.00
_cell.angle_beta   90.00
_cell.angle_gamma   90.00
#
_symmetry.space_group_name_H-M   'P 1'
#
loop_
_entity.id
_entity.type
_entity.pdbx_description
1 polymer ?
#
loop_
_entity_poly.entity_id
_entity_poly.type
_entity_poly.pdbx_seq_one_letter_code
_entity_poly.pdbx_strand_id
1 'polypeptide(L)'
;MRSTVPSTRTNPSRRSLQEGQAIVLIALLILVLFGMLGLSVDSGRAYVDRRDQQTAVDAAALAAGDWYENYPNYTDLVNKVIPASVALYENDLRIYSGVPASTHTYGTTGVPPNNDLPWDQWDFAFPGSYTLKIVATNTQFNGYQFMYKTDHSLPLAFIQIFGGSPSVGISATATSIVGNQRQTPAILTLSPTGCSLTMNGGGTLTVLGDVYANGQACVNGNLHEAGNCYGAAGSTCSTAAYWCYNSTPGFTPYDPATNGGSCKLGDVVGIPVVPAPTLPDPGYTAPSVGFYNTVQSFNLDNRGTYTEMQPGSYGAFHLSGASPAKCAFLDAGVYQWTNGYTSDATNSLLSNELKAPNEEYILPSNPAIGPGTTSQANPQFWNLNGANCAGNFTLTVNIASGYGIKHGGLGVGNWGVELTSVRFDQFLDNTSKFSPNPCLGAPGCRRESAPSACQVAATVDPPIKDQVIDVSITQNAPGAQYYNVYLNPNGCDGNPNNFSFINRFDAPGFSGGNPVGGYPNGGAGAVLSGGTGGWPCAAAGHTICSVTASTLLPNKVCYAQVRTQNCQPPDDEAAPQCFSSCTPPPPTLSQENAAMQLQYPPYTGGDVTNENYCQAPAAAGTGDANAPCANAKITPGAVQFYFTAGSCMSQNAQGATYVFSGEQYNWIVIYEAAGVPVTCNNTLDGGAGTQYIGTIYTPAAYWKITGGDRAPLAGQVIAWSATVAGGAQVGVDFNPNYAPAPPAARLIN
;
A
#
# COMPACT_ATOMS: atom_id res chain seq x y z
N MET A 1 119.96 3.38 41.67
CA MET A 1 120.08 3.66 40.22
C MET A 1 118.92 3.01 39.48
N ARG A 2 118.24 3.81 38.65
CA ARG A 2 117.47 3.46 37.43
C ARG A 2 117.53 2.00 36.95
N SER A 3 116.38 1.42 36.59
CA SER A 3 115.97 1.24 35.17
C SER A 3 114.77 0.28 35.03
N THR A 4 113.64 0.86 34.59
CA THR A 4 112.65 0.39 33.60
C THR A 4 112.49 -1.09 33.23
N VAL A 5 111.24 -1.60 33.35
CA VAL A 5 110.59 -2.51 32.38
C VAL A 5 109.10 -2.09 32.23
N PRO A 6 108.48 -2.15 31.03
CA PRO A 6 107.26 -1.40 30.69
C PRO A 6 105.93 -2.06 31.08
N SER A 7 104.92 -1.19 31.25
CA SER A 7 103.49 -1.52 31.26
C SER A 7 102.99 -1.87 29.85
N THR A 8 102.27 -2.99 29.72
CA THR A 8 101.29 -3.15 28.64
C THR A 8 100.12 -4.06 29.06
N ARG A 9 98.94 -3.41 29.13
CA ARG A 9 97.58 -3.85 28.80
C ARG A 9 96.88 -4.91 29.68
N THR A 10 95.93 -4.43 30.47
CA THR A 10 94.76 -5.18 30.94
C THR A 10 93.84 -5.54 29.77
N ASN A 11 93.46 -6.81 29.64
CA ASN A 11 92.29 -7.24 28.87
C ASN A 11 91.67 -8.49 29.56
N PRO A 12 90.33 -8.65 29.51
CA PRO A 12 89.53 -9.19 30.59
C PRO A 12 89.59 -10.70 30.73
N SER A 13 89.16 -11.17 31.90
CA SER A 13 88.96 -12.57 32.23
C SER A 13 88.05 -13.28 31.22
N ARG A 14 88.45 -14.49 30.84
CA ARG A 14 87.69 -15.43 30.03
C ARG A 14 86.26 -15.60 30.58
N ARG A 15 85.26 -15.30 29.76
CA ARG A 15 83.94 -15.94 29.81
C ARG A 15 83.98 -17.11 28.81
N SER A 16 84.31 -18.31 29.28
CA SER A 16 84.17 -19.54 28.49
C SER A 16 83.45 -20.59 29.32
N LEU A 17 82.17 -20.35 29.58
CA LEU A 17 81.24 -21.33 30.15
C LEU A 17 79.85 -21.19 29.48
N GLN A 18 79.77 -21.13 28.14
CA GLN A 18 78.48 -21.19 27.43
C GLN A 18 78.51 -21.84 26.02
N GLU A 19 79.55 -22.59 25.63
CA GLU A 19 79.64 -23.09 24.24
C GLU A 19 78.76 -24.32 23.92
N GLY A 20 78.12 -24.96 24.90
CA GLY A 20 77.18 -26.08 24.68
C GLY A 20 75.70 -25.75 24.92
N GLN A 21 75.39 -24.65 25.60
CA GLN A 21 74.00 -24.30 25.98
C GLN A 21 73.30 -23.53 24.85
N ALA A 22 74.07 -22.79 24.05
CA ALA A 22 73.55 -22.01 22.93
C ALA A 22 72.89 -22.89 21.85
N ILE A 23 73.47 -24.05 21.52
CA ILE A 23 72.91 -24.94 20.49
C ILE A 23 71.58 -25.57 20.94
N VAL A 24 71.42 -25.87 22.22
CA VAL A 24 70.18 -26.40 22.80
C VAL A 24 69.09 -25.33 22.81
N LEU A 25 69.44 -24.10 23.19
CA LEU A 25 68.52 -22.94 23.15
C LEU A 25 68.08 -22.61 21.73
N ILE A 26 69.01 -22.63 20.77
CA ILE A 26 68.72 -22.41 19.35
C ILE A 26 67.79 -23.51 18.82
N ALA A 27 68.05 -24.79 19.14
CA ALA A 27 67.19 -25.90 18.72
C ALA A 27 65.75 -25.76 19.29
N LEU A 28 65.62 -25.36 20.56
CA LEU A 28 64.32 -25.11 21.20
C LEU A 28 63.60 -23.91 20.59
N LEU A 29 64.31 -22.81 20.33
CA LEU A 29 63.74 -21.61 19.71
C LEU A 29 63.30 -21.87 18.26
N ILE A 30 64.09 -22.62 17.49
CA ILE A 30 63.74 -23.01 16.12
C ILE A 30 62.45 -23.85 16.13
N LEU A 31 62.32 -24.80 17.05
CA LEU A 31 61.10 -25.61 17.18
C LEU A 31 59.87 -24.74 17.51
N VAL A 32 59.99 -23.79 18.44
CA VAL A 32 58.90 -22.87 18.78
C VAL A 32 58.56 -21.95 17.61
N LEU A 33 59.55 -21.41 16.90
CA LEU A 33 59.34 -20.54 15.74
C LEU A 33 58.64 -21.30 14.59
N PHE A 34 59.04 -22.54 14.31
CA PHE A 34 58.36 -23.37 13.31
C PHE A 34 56.94 -23.78 13.76
N GLY A 35 56.73 -24.01 15.06
CA GLY A 35 55.40 -24.24 15.62
C GLY A 35 54.47 -23.03 15.44
N MET A 36 54.97 -21.82 15.73
CA MET A 36 54.21 -20.56 15.52
C MET A 36 53.96 -20.27 14.04
N LEU A 37 54.95 -20.50 13.17
CA LEU A 37 54.80 -20.36 11.72
C LEU A 37 53.74 -21.33 11.19
N GLY A 38 53.78 -22.59 11.61
CA GLY A 38 52.81 -23.60 11.21
C GLY A 38 51.39 -23.21 11.61
N LEU A 39 51.20 -22.79 12.87
CA LEU A 39 49.93 -22.26 13.34
C LEU A 39 49.46 -21.05 12.53
N SER A 40 50.34 -20.10 12.22
CA SER A 40 49.99 -18.90 11.45
C SER A 40 49.55 -19.21 10.02
N VAL A 41 50.22 -20.16 9.35
CA VAL A 41 49.89 -20.53 7.97
C VAL A 41 48.61 -21.36 7.91
N ASP A 42 48.51 -22.37 8.78
CA ASP A 42 47.34 -23.26 8.81
C ASP A 42 46.08 -22.49 9.28
N SER A 43 46.19 -21.59 10.27
CA SER A 43 45.07 -20.73 10.69
C SER A 43 44.69 -19.68 9.64
N GLY A 44 45.67 -19.08 8.95
CA GLY A 44 45.42 -18.13 7.87
C GLY A 44 44.66 -18.78 6.70
N ARG A 45 45.06 -19.99 6.31
CA ARG A 45 44.33 -20.78 5.29
C ARG A 45 42.93 -21.14 5.75
N ALA A 46 42.77 -21.60 6.99
CA ALA A 46 41.45 -21.93 7.55
C ALA A 46 40.52 -20.71 7.64
N TYR A 47 41.06 -19.53 7.96
CA TYR A 47 40.29 -18.29 8.03
C TYR A 47 39.78 -17.86 6.64
N VAL A 48 40.65 -17.87 5.62
CA VAL A 48 40.25 -17.55 4.24
C VAL A 48 39.21 -18.55 3.74
N ASP A 49 39.44 -19.84 3.95
CA ASP A 49 38.50 -20.88 3.54
C ASP A 49 37.14 -20.74 4.23
N ARG A 50 37.09 -20.37 5.52
CA ARG A 50 35.83 -20.07 6.22
C ARG A 50 35.11 -18.86 5.62
N ARG A 51 35.85 -17.80 5.26
CA ARG A 51 35.28 -16.58 4.68
C ARG A 51 34.70 -16.85 3.28
N ASP A 52 35.41 -17.60 2.46
CA ASP A 52 34.97 -17.97 1.12
C ASP A 52 33.74 -18.88 1.20
N GLN A 53 33.75 -19.86 2.12
CA GLN A 53 32.60 -20.71 2.41
C GLN A 53 31.37 -19.90 2.87
N GLN A 54 31.53 -18.94 3.77
CA GLN A 54 30.42 -18.10 4.23
C GLN A 54 29.83 -17.28 3.07
N THR A 55 30.69 -16.65 2.27
CA THR A 55 30.25 -15.86 1.11
C THR A 55 29.47 -16.73 0.12
N ALA A 56 29.95 -17.95 -0.15
CA ALA A 56 29.31 -18.88 -1.08
C ALA A 56 27.93 -19.36 -0.57
N VAL A 57 27.78 -19.67 0.73
CA VAL A 57 26.48 -20.08 1.26
C VAL A 57 25.49 -18.92 1.40
N ASP A 58 25.96 -17.70 1.72
CA ASP A 58 25.11 -16.52 1.79
C ASP A 58 24.53 -16.20 0.39
N ALA A 59 25.37 -16.23 -0.64
CA ALA A 59 24.96 -16.03 -2.03
C ALA A 59 24.02 -17.13 -2.52
N ALA A 60 24.34 -18.40 -2.25
CA ALA A 60 23.51 -19.54 -2.67
C ALA A 60 22.15 -19.57 -1.98
N ALA A 61 22.08 -19.25 -0.68
CA ALA A 61 20.82 -19.16 0.05
C ALA A 61 19.95 -18.03 -0.52
N LEU A 62 20.50 -16.82 -0.68
CA LEU A 62 19.76 -15.70 -1.24
C LEU A 62 19.25 -15.98 -2.67
N ALA A 63 20.08 -16.61 -3.50
CA ALA A 63 19.71 -16.98 -4.86
C ALA A 63 18.61 -18.04 -4.90
N ALA A 64 18.69 -19.08 -4.06
CA ALA A 64 17.59 -20.04 -3.91
C ALA A 64 16.28 -19.30 -3.61
N GLY A 65 16.39 -18.22 -2.82
CA GLY A 65 15.25 -17.38 -2.54
C GLY A 65 14.68 -16.69 -3.78
N ASP A 66 15.50 -15.90 -4.47
CA ASP A 66 15.14 -15.15 -5.68
C ASP A 66 14.59 -16.05 -6.82
N TRP A 67 15.19 -17.23 -7.03
CA TRP A 67 14.68 -18.19 -8.01
C TRP A 67 13.31 -18.75 -7.62
N TYR A 68 13.07 -19.00 -6.33
CA TYR A 68 11.78 -19.48 -5.85
C TYR A 68 10.67 -18.44 -6.03
N GLU A 69 10.98 -17.15 -5.88
CA GLU A 69 10.03 -16.06 -6.15
C GLU A 69 9.48 -16.10 -7.58
N ASN A 70 10.37 -16.36 -8.55
CA ASN A 70 10.00 -16.44 -9.96
C ASN A 70 9.32 -17.76 -10.33
N TYR A 71 9.54 -18.83 -9.56
CA TYR A 71 9.05 -20.17 -9.85
C TYR A 71 8.57 -20.90 -8.58
N PRO A 72 7.39 -20.55 -8.03
CA PRO A 72 6.94 -20.96 -6.69
C PRO A 72 6.33 -22.37 -6.64
N ASN A 73 6.44 -23.19 -7.69
CA ASN A 73 5.88 -24.54 -7.68
C ASN A 73 6.89 -25.54 -7.14
N TYR A 74 6.42 -26.59 -6.44
CA TYR A 74 7.27 -27.68 -5.97
C TYR A 74 8.11 -28.32 -7.11
N THR A 75 7.51 -28.49 -8.29
CA THR A 75 8.24 -29.03 -9.45
C THR A 75 9.38 -28.11 -9.91
N ASP A 76 9.20 -26.79 -9.80
CA ASP A 76 10.24 -25.81 -10.14
C ASP A 76 11.29 -25.70 -9.03
N LEU A 77 10.92 -25.87 -7.76
CA LEU A 77 11.85 -25.96 -6.63
C LEU A 77 12.93 -27.02 -6.91
N VAL A 78 12.51 -28.24 -7.25
CA VAL A 78 13.42 -29.37 -7.50
C VAL A 78 14.23 -29.18 -8.78
N ASN A 79 13.60 -28.68 -9.86
CA ASN A 79 14.22 -28.68 -11.20
C ASN A 79 14.95 -27.37 -11.58
N LYS A 80 14.69 -26.26 -10.88
CA LYS A 80 15.24 -24.93 -11.22
C LYS A 80 15.90 -24.25 -10.03
N VAL A 81 15.19 -24.14 -8.91
CA VAL A 81 15.64 -23.36 -7.75
C VAL A 81 16.90 -23.95 -7.13
N ILE A 82 16.85 -25.23 -6.73
CA ILE A 82 17.99 -25.90 -6.09
C ILE A 82 19.18 -26.07 -7.06
N PRO A 83 19.00 -26.47 -8.33
CA PRO A 83 20.13 -26.52 -9.27
C PRO A 83 20.80 -25.16 -9.51
N ALA A 84 20.02 -24.07 -9.62
CA ALA A 84 20.57 -22.73 -9.86
C ALA A 84 21.37 -22.19 -8.66
N SER A 85 20.89 -22.41 -7.43
CA SER A 85 21.61 -22.01 -6.21
C SER A 85 22.88 -22.83 -5.98
N VAL A 86 22.85 -24.14 -6.28
CA VAL A 86 24.04 -25.01 -6.21
C VAL A 86 25.11 -24.56 -7.21
N ALA A 87 24.72 -24.21 -8.43
CA ALA A 87 25.66 -23.70 -9.44
C ALA A 87 26.37 -22.41 -9.00
N LEU A 88 25.68 -21.53 -8.27
CA LEU A 88 26.28 -20.33 -7.68
C LEU A 88 27.29 -20.69 -6.59
N TYR A 89 26.95 -21.61 -5.68
CA TYR A 89 27.88 -22.11 -4.67
C TYR A 89 29.15 -22.73 -5.30
N GLU A 90 29.00 -23.56 -6.34
CA GLU A 90 30.11 -24.16 -7.07
C GLU A 90 31.00 -23.09 -7.72
N ASN A 91 30.41 -22.05 -8.31
CA ASN A 91 31.15 -20.98 -8.95
C ASN A 91 31.96 -20.15 -7.94
N ASP A 92 31.36 -19.81 -6.79
CA ASP A 92 32.01 -19.02 -5.74
C ASP A 92 33.21 -19.76 -5.13
N LEU A 93 33.08 -21.08 -4.91
CA LEU A 93 34.17 -21.94 -4.41
C LEU A 93 35.07 -22.50 -5.52
N ARG A 94 34.79 -22.18 -6.79
CA ARG A 94 35.55 -22.62 -7.98
C ARG A 94 35.62 -24.14 -8.13
N ILE A 95 34.52 -24.82 -7.82
CA ILE A 95 34.35 -26.27 -7.93
C ILE A 95 33.80 -26.58 -9.33
N TYR A 96 34.68 -26.79 -10.32
CA TYR A 96 34.28 -26.96 -11.74
C TYR A 96 34.08 -28.42 -12.20
N SER A 97 34.18 -29.39 -11.29
CA SER A 97 34.20 -30.83 -11.63
C SER A 97 32.83 -31.52 -11.57
N GLY A 98 31.76 -30.76 -11.33
CA GLY A 98 30.39 -31.26 -11.19
C GLY A 98 30.17 -32.04 -9.89
N VAL A 99 28.90 -32.31 -9.56
CA VAL A 99 28.46 -33.05 -8.37
C VAL A 99 28.69 -34.57 -8.56
N PRO A 100 29.61 -35.23 -7.83
CA PRO A 100 29.81 -36.68 -7.90
C PRO A 100 28.76 -37.49 -7.12
N ALA A 101 28.11 -36.93 -6.10
CA ALA A 101 27.02 -37.59 -5.36
C ALA A 101 26.04 -36.58 -4.78
N SER A 102 24.75 -36.78 -5.05
CA SER A 102 23.64 -36.06 -4.41
C SER A 102 22.61 -37.03 -3.87
N THR A 103 22.12 -36.80 -2.65
CA THR A 103 20.94 -37.50 -2.12
C THR A 103 19.85 -36.49 -1.83
N HIS A 104 18.59 -36.88 -2.14
CA HIS A 104 17.41 -36.10 -1.84
C HIS A 104 16.49 -36.91 -0.92
N THR A 105 16.14 -36.32 0.22
CA THR A 105 15.22 -36.91 1.19
C THR A 105 14.15 -35.89 1.55
N TYR A 106 12.94 -36.35 1.81
CA TYR A 106 11.82 -35.49 2.20
C TYR A 106 11.18 -36.03 3.48
N GLY A 107 10.54 -35.15 4.24
CA GLY A 107 9.86 -35.51 5.48
C GLY A 107 9.01 -34.38 6.02
N THR A 108 8.59 -34.50 7.28
CA THR A 108 7.91 -33.44 8.02
C THR A 108 8.64 -33.14 9.33
N THR A 109 8.64 -31.89 9.79
CA THR A 109 9.31 -31.47 11.04
C THR A 109 8.31 -31.42 12.20
N GLY A 110 8.41 -32.37 13.14
CA GLY A 110 7.51 -32.45 14.30
C GLY A 110 8.20 -32.27 15.65
N VAL A 111 7.68 -31.36 16.48
CA VAL A 111 7.53 -31.61 17.93
C VAL A 111 6.01 -31.61 18.21
N PRO A 112 5.46 -32.64 18.91
CA PRO A 112 4.02 -32.84 19.11
C PRO A 112 3.24 -31.62 19.70
N PRO A 113 1.91 -31.50 19.44
CA PRO A 113 1.04 -32.59 19.00
C PRO A 113 0.73 -32.70 17.50
N ASN A 114 0.77 -31.64 16.69
CA ASN A 114 0.28 -31.68 15.30
C ASN A 114 1.09 -30.78 14.33
N ASN A 115 2.38 -31.06 14.07
CA ASN A 115 3.20 -30.20 13.19
C ASN A 115 3.76 -30.98 12.00
N ASP A 116 3.17 -30.82 10.82
CA ASP A 116 3.65 -31.38 9.56
C ASP A 116 4.09 -30.26 8.60
N LEU A 117 5.19 -29.56 8.89
CA LEU A 117 5.81 -28.71 7.86
C LEU A 117 6.61 -29.62 6.91
N PRO A 118 6.24 -29.73 5.62
CA PRO A 118 7.00 -30.50 4.67
C PRO A 118 8.39 -29.89 4.49
N TRP A 119 9.42 -30.73 4.49
CA TRP A 119 10.77 -30.32 4.17
C TRP A 119 11.40 -31.27 3.17
N ASP A 120 12.31 -30.73 2.38
CA ASP A 120 13.18 -31.43 1.46
C ASP A 120 14.62 -31.12 1.84
N GLN A 121 15.45 -32.15 1.94
CA GLN A 121 16.88 -32.04 2.19
C GLN A 121 17.65 -32.60 1.00
N TRP A 122 18.61 -31.83 0.52
CA TRP A 122 19.61 -32.27 -0.45
C TRP A 122 20.99 -32.26 0.19
N ASP A 123 21.71 -33.36 0.06
CA ASP A 123 23.11 -33.46 0.45
C ASP A 123 23.96 -33.65 -0.79
N PHE A 124 24.88 -32.72 -1.04
CA PHE A 124 25.83 -32.75 -2.13
C PHE A 124 27.23 -32.97 -1.57
N ALA A 125 27.97 -33.88 -2.19
CA ALA A 125 29.40 -34.06 -1.94
C ALA A 125 30.17 -33.62 -3.18
N PHE A 126 31.20 -32.79 -3.00
CA PHE A 126 32.03 -32.26 -4.08
C PHE A 126 33.48 -32.72 -3.95
N PRO A 127 34.26 -32.68 -5.04
CA PRO A 127 35.70 -32.89 -4.99
C PRO A 127 36.38 -31.88 -4.05
N GLY A 128 37.45 -32.31 -3.37
CA GLY A 128 38.14 -31.47 -2.39
C GLY A 128 37.57 -31.55 -0.97
N SER A 129 36.72 -32.53 -0.65
CA SER A 129 36.14 -32.73 0.69
C SER A 129 35.16 -31.63 1.13
N TYR A 130 34.52 -30.96 0.18
CA TYR A 130 33.39 -30.07 0.45
C TYR A 130 32.09 -30.87 0.45
N THR A 131 31.22 -30.58 1.41
CA THR A 131 29.85 -31.08 1.44
C THR A 131 28.89 -29.93 1.66
N LEU A 132 27.81 -29.89 0.88
CA LEU A 132 26.73 -28.91 1.02
C LEU A 132 25.44 -29.64 1.38
N LYS A 133 24.88 -29.29 2.54
CA LYS A 133 23.55 -29.68 2.96
C LYS A 133 22.59 -28.51 2.75
N ILE A 134 21.52 -28.76 2.02
CA ILE A 134 20.44 -27.80 1.78
C ILE A 134 19.17 -28.37 2.42
N VAL A 135 18.49 -27.58 3.24
CA VAL A 135 17.16 -27.93 3.76
C VAL A 135 16.19 -26.85 3.30
N ALA A 136 15.25 -27.21 2.43
CA ALA A 136 14.11 -26.38 2.07
C ALA A 136 12.89 -26.80 2.88
N THR A 137 12.40 -25.93 3.75
CA THR A 137 11.19 -26.15 4.52
C THR A 137 10.08 -25.32 3.93
N ASN A 138 8.97 -25.97 3.55
CA ASN A 138 7.75 -25.28 3.20
C ASN A 138 7.12 -24.75 4.49
N THR A 139 7.25 -23.44 4.69
CA THR A 139 6.73 -22.72 5.87
C THR A 139 5.30 -22.21 5.63
N GLN A 140 4.61 -22.81 4.64
CA GLN A 140 3.25 -22.51 4.21
C GLN A 140 3.13 -21.05 3.76
N PHE A 141 2.45 -20.23 4.56
CA PHE A 141 2.20 -18.83 4.25
C PHE A 141 3.49 -18.01 4.15
N ASN A 142 4.52 -18.37 4.93
CA ASN A 142 5.84 -17.73 4.90
C ASN A 142 6.70 -18.17 3.70
N GLY A 143 6.08 -18.83 2.71
CA GLY A 143 6.71 -19.39 1.52
C GLY A 143 7.69 -20.51 1.84
N TYR A 144 8.95 -20.34 1.46
CA TYR A 144 9.99 -21.34 1.65
C TYR A 144 11.16 -20.78 2.44
N GLN A 145 11.62 -21.57 3.40
CA GLN A 145 12.88 -21.33 4.11
C GLN A 145 13.95 -22.24 3.52
N PHE A 146 15.09 -21.67 3.13
CA PHE A 146 16.24 -22.44 2.66
C PHE A 146 17.43 -22.28 3.60
N MET A 147 17.88 -23.38 4.19
CA MET A 147 19.09 -23.43 4.99
C MET A 147 20.20 -24.11 4.20
N TYR A 148 21.32 -23.41 3.99
CA TYR A 148 22.53 -23.91 3.36
C TYR A 148 23.60 -24.10 4.42
N LYS A 149 24.12 -25.31 4.56
CA LYS A 149 25.25 -25.63 5.43
C LYS A 149 26.36 -26.25 4.60
N THR A 150 27.51 -25.60 4.58
CA THR A 150 28.74 -26.15 3.99
C THR A 150 29.64 -26.67 5.10
N ASP A 151 30.26 -27.82 4.87
CA ASP A 151 31.35 -28.35 5.69
C ASP A 151 32.51 -28.72 4.75
N HIS A 152 33.74 -28.36 5.13
CA HIS A 152 34.98 -28.66 4.41
C HIS A 152 36.04 -29.21 5.36
N SER A 153 36.66 -30.33 5.01
CA SER A 153 37.79 -30.90 5.73
C SER A 153 39.10 -30.41 5.12
N LEU A 154 39.63 -29.30 5.65
CA LEU A 154 40.85 -28.67 5.16
C LEU A 154 42.09 -29.46 5.63
N PRO A 155 42.94 -29.96 4.71
CA PRO A 155 44.20 -30.61 5.06
C PRO A 155 45.20 -29.59 5.61
N LEU A 156 45.68 -29.84 6.83
CA LEU A 156 46.68 -28.99 7.50
C LEU A 156 48.08 -29.37 7.01
N ALA A 157 48.95 -28.39 6.80
CA ALA A 157 50.27 -28.66 6.21
C ALA A 157 51.35 -28.82 7.28
N PHE A 158 51.39 -27.93 8.27
CA PHE A 158 52.53 -27.84 9.19
C PHE A 158 52.25 -28.52 10.53
N ILE A 159 51.02 -28.47 11.04
CA ILE A 159 50.72 -29.08 12.34
C ILE A 159 50.89 -30.61 12.35
N GLN A 160 50.76 -31.25 11.17
CA GLN A 160 50.97 -32.69 11.01
C GLN A 160 52.40 -33.11 11.36
N ILE A 161 53.39 -32.24 11.10
CA ILE A 161 54.81 -32.49 11.39
C ILE A 161 55.04 -32.60 12.91
N PHE A 162 54.20 -31.93 13.70
CA PHE A 162 54.25 -31.94 15.17
C PHE A 162 53.31 -32.98 15.81
N GLY A 163 52.77 -33.92 15.01
CA GLY A 163 51.86 -34.97 15.48
C GLY A 163 50.42 -34.48 15.74
N GLY A 164 50.04 -33.31 15.21
CA GLY A 164 48.68 -32.81 15.26
C GLY A 164 47.71 -33.50 14.29
N SER A 165 46.43 -33.12 14.34
CA SER A 165 45.39 -33.64 13.44
C SER A 165 45.75 -33.42 11.96
N PRO A 166 45.50 -34.40 11.06
CA PRO A 166 45.74 -34.25 9.63
C PRO A 166 44.84 -33.21 8.94
N SER A 167 43.66 -32.93 9.50
CA SER A 167 42.73 -31.95 8.95
C SER A 167 41.99 -31.18 10.04
N VAL A 168 41.36 -30.06 9.63
CA VAL A 168 40.42 -29.29 10.44
C VAL A 168 39.09 -29.18 9.69
N GLY A 169 37.99 -29.36 10.41
CA GLY A 169 36.65 -29.11 9.87
C GLY A 169 36.31 -27.64 9.92
N ILE A 170 35.92 -27.08 8.77
CA ILE A 170 35.45 -25.70 8.64
C ILE A 170 34.02 -25.77 8.17
N SER A 171 33.14 -25.02 8.83
CA SER A 171 31.73 -24.98 8.49
C SER A 171 31.20 -23.55 8.46
N ALA A 172 30.24 -23.33 7.55
CA ALA A 172 29.48 -22.12 7.44
C ALA A 172 28.00 -22.46 7.20
N THR A 173 27.11 -21.58 7.63
CA THR A 173 25.67 -21.78 7.47
C THR A 173 25.03 -20.44 7.14
N ALA A 174 24.09 -20.47 6.21
CA ALA A 174 23.25 -19.35 5.83
C ALA A 174 21.80 -19.82 5.74
N THR A 175 20.87 -18.97 6.16
CA THR A 175 19.45 -19.24 6.00
C THR A 175 18.80 -18.08 5.28
N SER A 176 18.07 -18.37 4.22
CA SER A 176 17.20 -17.40 3.56
C SER A 176 15.74 -17.78 3.76
N ILE A 177 14.88 -16.77 3.82
CA ILE A 177 13.42 -16.96 3.77
C ILE A 177 12.88 -16.20 2.57
N VAL A 178 11.98 -16.85 1.85
CA VAL A 178 11.16 -16.25 0.79
C VAL A 178 9.72 -16.36 1.20
N GLY A 179 9.07 -15.22 1.44
CA GLY A 179 7.62 -15.18 1.60
C GLY A 179 6.92 -15.61 0.32
N ASN A 180 5.75 -16.23 0.43
CA ASN A 180 4.87 -16.33 -0.73
C ASN A 180 4.51 -14.90 -1.16
N GLN A 181 5.05 -14.42 -2.29
CA GLN A 181 4.90 -13.04 -2.75
C GLN A 181 3.44 -12.62 -3.01
N ARG A 182 2.50 -13.56 -2.99
CA ARG A 182 1.08 -13.28 -3.28
C ARG A 182 0.22 -13.02 -2.06
N GLN A 183 0.70 -13.22 -0.84
CA GLN A 183 -0.17 -13.18 0.33
C GLN A 183 0.60 -12.63 1.54
N THR A 184 0.35 -11.37 1.88
CA THR A 184 0.44 -10.90 3.26
C THR A 184 -0.97 -11.07 3.87
N PRO A 185 -1.12 -11.52 5.12
CA PRO A 185 -2.45 -11.90 5.60
C PRO A 185 -3.31 -10.65 5.79
N ALA A 186 -4.63 -10.78 5.77
CA ALA A 186 -5.56 -9.70 6.12
C ALA A 186 -5.20 -9.11 7.49
N ILE A 187 -4.88 -9.99 8.44
CA ILE A 187 -4.43 -9.61 9.79
C ILE A 187 -3.18 -10.40 10.15
N LEU A 188 -2.12 -9.70 10.59
CA LEU A 188 -0.93 -10.28 11.20
C LEU A 188 -0.73 -9.71 12.60
N THR A 189 -0.66 -10.58 13.61
CA THR A 189 -0.21 -10.20 14.96
C THR A 189 1.18 -10.76 15.24
N LEU A 190 2.11 -9.88 15.62
CA LEU A 190 3.53 -10.20 15.75
C LEU A 190 3.92 -10.77 17.11
N SER A 191 3.13 -10.53 18.16
CA SER A 191 3.40 -11.04 19.52
C SER A 191 3.43 -12.58 19.52
N PRO A 192 4.54 -13.22 19.95
CA PRO A 192 4.67 -14.69 19.93
C PRO A 192 4.03 -15.38 21.14
N THR A 193 3.43 -14.62 22.07
CA THR A 193 2.93 -15.14 23.35
C THR A 193 1.48 -14.80 23.59
N GLY A 194 0.75 -15.71 24.24
CA GLY A 194 -0.65 -15.53 24.66
C GLY A 194 -1.63 -15.37 23.50
N CYS A 195 -2.84 -14.90 23.78
CA CYS A 195 -3.82 -14.51 22.77
C CYS A 195 -3.37 -13.21 22.06
N SER A 196 -2.49 -13.32 21.08
CA SER A 196 -2.01 -12.16 20.31
C SER A 196 -3.09 -11.61 19.38
N LEU A 197 -3.98 -12.48 18.90
CA LEU A 197 -5.15 -12.13 18.10
C LEU A 197 -6.40 -12.65 18.80
N THR A 198 -7.31 -11.75 19.15
CA THR A 198 -8.65 -12.11 19.64
C THR A 198 -9.68 -11.73 18.59
N MET A 199 -10.51 -12.68 18.15
CA MET A 199 -11.57 -12.41 17.18
C MET A 199 -12.91 -12.96 17.68
N ASN A 200 -13.84 -12.05 17.94
CA ASN A 200 -15.17 -12.38 18.44
C ASN A 200 -16.20 -11.80 17.47
N GLY A 201 -16.87 -12.65 16.69
CA GLY A 201 -17.85 -12.16 15.71
C GLY A 201 -19.24 -11.89 16.30
N GLY A 202 -20.08 -11.25 15.49
CA GLY A 202 -21.45 -10.84 15.80
C GLY A 202 -22.54 -11.54 14.98
N GLY A 203 -22.20 -12.58 14.20
CA GLY A 203 -23.14 -13.32 13.34
C GLY A 203 -23.12 -12.95 11.85
N THR A 204 -22.20 -12.09 11.40
CA THR A 204 -21.93 -11.75 9.99
C THR A 204 -20.45 -11.93 9.68
N LEU A 205 -20.07 -12.01 8.39
CA LEU A 205 -18.67 -12.08 7.96
C LEU A 205 -17.83 -11.03 8.70
N THR A 206 -16.67 -11.43 9.22
CA THR A 206 -15.75 -10.59 10.04
C THR A 206 -14.39 -10.33 9.37
N VAL A 207 -13.85 -11.29 8.59
CA VAL A 207 -12.56 -11.12 7.86
C VAL A 207 -12.62 -11.78 6.47
N LEU A 208 -12.14 -11.09 5.44
CA LEU A 208 -11.88 -11.62 4.09
C LEU A 208 -10.38 -11.60 3.86
N GLY A 209 -9.83 -12.78 3.60
CA GLY A 209 -8.40 -13.04 3.58
C GLY A 209 -7.94 -13.77 4.85
N ASP A 210 -6.71 -14.25 4.80
CA ASP A 210 -6.14 -15.09 5.86
C ASP A 210 -5.82 -14.26 7.11
N VAL A 211 -5.98 -14.87 8.29
CA VAL A 211 -5.60 -14.28 9.58
C VAL A 211 -4.45 -15.05 10.20
N TYR A 212 -3.47 -14.32 10.74
CA TYR A 212 -2.24 -14.89 11.23
C TYR A 212 -1.88 -14.37 12.62
N ALA A 213 -1.74 -15.30 13.57
CA ALA A 213 -1.25 -15.02 14.90
C ALA A 213 0.09 -15.72 15.17
N ASN A 214 1.14 -14.94 15.44
CA ASN A 214 2.40 -15.52 15.94
C ASN A 214 2.24 -16.17 17.32
N GLY A 215 1.35 -15.61 18.14
CA GLY A 215 0.87 -16.22 19.37
C GLY A 215 -0.38 -17.06 19.09
N GLN A 216 -1.27 -17.16 20.08
CA GLN A 216 -2.53 -17.85 19.92
C GLN A 216 -3.57 -16.96 19.21
N ALA A 217 -4.26 -17.54 18.23
CA ALA A 217 -5.50 -17.00 17.69
C ALA A 217 -6.67 -17.48 18.57
N CYS A 218 -7.22 -16.56 19.35
CA CYS A 218 -8.29 -16.80 20.30
C CYS A 218 -9.62 -16.35 19.68
N VAL A 219 -10.29 -17.30 19.04
CA VAL A 219 -11.54 -17.10 18.30
C VAL A 219 -12.70 -17.86 18.92
N ASN A 220 -13.93 -17.53 18.52
CA ASN A 220 -15.15 -18.19 18.98
C ASN A 220 -16.07 -18.60 17.81
N GLY A 221 -17.16 -19.32 18.15
CA GLY A 221 -18.16 -19.80 17.19
C GLY A 221 -18.91 -18.75 16.39
N ASN A 222 -18.86 -17.49 16.79
CA ASN A 222 -19.52 -16.39 16.10
C ASN A 222 -18.60 -15.70 15.10
N LEU A 223 -17.29 -16.04 15.08
CA LEU A 223 -16.37 -15.56 14.05
C LEU A 223 -16.74 -16.17 12.71
N HIS A 224 -17.03 -15.32 11.72
CA HIS A 224 -17.23 -15.73 10.34
C HIS A 224 -16.04 -15.25 9.50
N GLU A 225 -15.31 -16.17 8.87
CA GLU A 225 -14.04 -15.89 8.19
C GLU A 225 -14.04 -16.44 6.75
N ALA A 226 -13.71 -15.60 5.79
CA ALA A 226 -13.50 -15.96 4.39
C ALA A 226 -11.99 -16.00 4.11
N GLY A 227 -11.31 -16.99 4.68
CA GLY A 227 -9.86 -17.12 4.70
C GLY A 227 -9.43 -18.24 5.65
N ASN A 228 -8.13 -18.49 5.75
CA ASN A 228 -7.56 -19.46 6.68
C ASN A 228 -7.13 -18.78 7.99
N CYS A 229 -7.36 -19.49 9.11
CA CYS A 229 -6.92 -19.04 10.44
C CYS A 229 -5.65 -19.77 10.85
N TYR A 230 -4.56 -19.02 10.96
CA TYR A 230 -3.26 -19.49 11.42
C TYR A 230 -3.01 -19.02 12.85
N GLY A 231 -2.52 -19.91 13.71
CA GLY A 231 -2.11 -19.53 15.06
C GLY A 231 -1.19 -20.56 15.72
N ALA A 232 -0.47 -20.14 16.76
CA ALA A 232 0.39 -21.03 17.54
C ALA A 232 -0.39 -22.15 18.26
N ALA A 233 0.33 -23.10 18.86
CA ALA A 233 -0.28 -24.20 19.59
C ALA A 233 -1.24 -23.70 20.69
N GLY A 234 -2.44 -24.28 20.75
CA GLY A 234 -3.51 -23.88 21.66
C GLY A 234 -4.44 -22.77 21.13
N SER A 235 -4.27 -22.34 19.88
CA SER A 235 -5.26 -21.50 19.18
C SER A 235 -6.59 -22.21 19.00
N THR A 236 -7.69 -21.45 19.00
CA THR A 236 -9.06 -21.98 18.87
C THR A 236 -9.63 -21.82 17.47
N CYS A 237 -8.80 -21.66 16.43
CA CYS A 237 -9.22 -21.44 15.03
C CYS A 237 -10.32 -22.40 14.56
N SER A 238 -10.30 -23.67 15.01
CA SER A 238 -11.32 -24.68 14.65
C SER A 238 -12.73 -24.36 15.14
N THR A 239 -12.90 -23.35 15.99
CA THR A 239 -14.21 -22.90 16.46
C THR A 239 -14.86 -21.88 15.52
N ALA A 240 -14.11 -21.26 14.60
CA ALA A 240 -14.65 -20.29 13.66
C ALA A 240 -15.60 -20.94 12.62
N ALA A 241 -16.50 -20.15 12.05
CA ALA A 241 -17.30 -20.54 10.89
C ALA A 241 -16.65 -19.99 9.61
N TYR A 242 -16.32 -20.87 8.67
CA TYR A 242 -15.66 -20.49 7.44
C TYR A 242 -16.64 -20.26 6.30
N TRP A 243 -16.46 -19.15 5.58
CA TRP A 243 -17.28 -18.74 4.45
C TRP A 243 -16.60 -19.08 3.12
N CYS A 244 -17.41 -19.26 2.08
CA CYS A 244 -16.93 -19.50 0.73
C CYS A 244 -16.41 -18.20 0.10
N TYR A 245 -15.23 -18.26 -0.53
CA TYR A 245 -14.58 -17.14 -1.21
C TYR A 245 -13.83 -17.57 -2.47
N ASN A 246 -13.45 -16.60 -3.30
CA ASN A 246 -12.55 -16.82 -4.44
C ASN A 246 -11.67 -15.57 -4.68
N SER A 247 -10.78 -15.66 -5.67
CA SER A 247 -9.80 -14.61 -5.98
C SER A 247 -10.32 -13.50 -6.89
N THR A 248 -11.62 -13.49 -7.22
CA THR A 248 -12.22 -12.45 -8.07
C THR A 248 -12.38 -11.16 -7.26
N PRO A 249 -11.80 -10.02 -7.70
CA PRO A 249 -12.02 -8.75 -7.04
C PRO A 249 -13.52 -8.41 -6.93
N GLY A 250 -13.96 -7.93 -5.77
CA GLY A 250 -15.36 -7.60 -5.51
C GLY A 250 -16.28 -8.81 -5.29
N PHE A 251 -15.72 -10.02 -5.17
CA PHE A 251 -16.50 -11.20 -4.78
C PHE A 251 -17.07 -11.03 -3.38
N THR A 252 -18.39 -11.23 -3.23
CA THR A 252 -19.05 -11.22 -1.92
C THR A 252 -19.03 -12.63 -1.32
N PRO A 253 -18.33 -12.86 -0.19
CA PRO A 253 -18.32 -14.16 0.45
C PRO A 253 -19.71 -14.56 0.94
N TYR A 254 -19.97 -15.87 0.96
CA TYR A 254 -21.26 -16.42 1.38
C TYR A 254 -21.10 -17.67 2.24
N ASP A 255 -22.11 -17.93 3.07
CA ASP A 255 -22.17 -19.11 3.93
C ASP A 255 -22.35 -20.41 3.09
N PRO A 256 -21.46 -21.41 3.20
CA PRO A 256 -21.60 -22.70 2.53
C PRO A 256 -22.94 -23.40 2.81
N ALA A 257 -23.58 -23.14 3.95
CA ALA A 257 -24.88 -23.71 4.32
C ALA A 257 -25.99 -23.31 3.33
N THR A 258 -25.86 -22.15 2.67
CA THR A 258 -26.81 -21.70 1.63
C THR A 258 -26.75 -22.54 0.35
N ASN A 259 -25.74 -23.39 0.21
CA ASN A 259 -25.52 -24.26 -0.95
C ASN A 259 -25.24 -25.71 -0.52
N GLY A 260 -26.11 -26.26 0.34
CA GLY A 260 -26.06 -27.66 0.74
C GLY A 260 -24.85 -28.05 1.59
N GLY A 261 -24.19 -27.07 2.22
CA GLY A 261 -22.99 -27.28 3.05
C GLY A 261 -21.70 -27.31 2.24
N SER A 262 -21.70 -26.81 1.00
CA SER A 262 -20.52 -26.79 0.13
C SER A 262 -20.45 -25.49 -0.67
N CYS A 263 -19.24 -25.09 -1.06
CA CYS A 263 -19.07 -23.95 -1.95
C CYS A 263 -19.52 -24.28 -3.37
N LYS A 264 -19.93 -23.25 -4.13
CA LYS A 264 -20.21 -23.37 -5.56
C LYS A 264 -18.91 -23.74 -6.29
N LEU A 265 -19.07 -24.34 -7.47
CA LEU A 265 -17.94 -24.77 -8.29
C LEU A 265 -17.03 -23.58 -8.64
N GLY A 266 -15.76 -23.65 -8.23
CA GLY A 266 -14.77 -22.58 -8.42
C GLY A 266 -14.47 -21.75 -7.15
N ASP A 267 -15.30 -21.87 -6.11
CA ASP A 267 -15.11 -21.20 -4.83
C ASP A 267 -14.49 -22.15 -3.80
N VAL A 268 -13.77 -21.60 -2.82
CA VAL A 268 -13.06 -22.35 -1.76
C VAL A 268 -13.55 -21.93 -0.38
N VAL A 269 -13.41 -22.83 0.60
CA VAL A 269 -13.67 -22.55 2.02
C VAL A 269 -12.36 -22.55 2.79
N GLY A 270 -12.25 -21.64 3.75
CA GLY A 270 -11.10 -21.55 4.64
C GLY A 270 -10.95 -22.75 5.58
N ILE A 271 -9.75 -22.89 6.16
CA ILE A 271 -9.43 -23.93 7.14
C ILE A 271 -8.65 -23.38 8.35
N PRO A 272 -8.77 -24.04 9.52
CA PRO A 272 -7.89 -23.78 10.65
C PRO A 272 -6.53 -24.46 10.45
N VAL A 273 -5.45 -23.72 10.67
CA VAL A 273 -4.06 -24.19 10.60
C VAL A 273 -3.38 -23.95 11.94
N VAL A 274 -3.41 -24.97 12.81
CA VAL A 274 -2.88 -24.90 14.16
C VAL A 274 -2.02 -26.14 14.47
N PRO A 275 -0.75 -25.98 14.84
CA PRO A 275 -0.02 -24.72 14.98
C PRO A 275 0.59 -24.25 13.67
N ALA A 276 0.63 -22.93 13.48
CA ALA A 276 1.35 -22.26 12.43
C ALA A 276 2.75 -21.81 12.89
N PRO A 277 3.76 -21.72 11.98
CA PRO A 277 5.06 -21.11 12.30
C PRO A 277 4.92 -19.63 12.63
N THR A 278 5.95 -18.97 13.17
CA THR A 278 5.90 -17.51 13.37
C THR A 278 6.29 -16.78 12.08
N LEU A 279 5.60 -15.67 11.79
CA LEU A 279 5.96 -14.72 10.75
C LEU A 279 6.83 -13.61 11.35
N PRO A 280 8.01 -13.32 10.77
CA PRO A 280 8.82 -12.22 11.23
C PRO A 280 8.17 -10.88 10.84
N ASP A 281 8.52 -9.81 11.55
CA ASP A 281 8.13 -8.46 11.14
C ASP A 281 8.62 -8.16 9.71
N PRO A 282 7.72 -7.73 8.79
CA PRO A 282 8.10 -7.27 7.46
C PRO A 282 9.09 -6.11 7.48
N GLY A 283 9.08 -5.28 8.53
CA GLY A 283 10.02 -4.17 8.67
C GLY A 283 9.76 -3.03 7.67
N TYR A 284 8.50 -2.79 7.32
CA TYR A 284 8.13 -1.69 6.42
C TYR A 284 8.59 -0.34 6.97
N THR A 285 8.97 0.57 6.07
CA THR A 285 9.43 1.92 6.39
C THR A 285 8.44 2.97 5.94
N ALA A 286 8.40 4.14 6.58
CA ALA A 286 7.65 5.31 6.13
C ALA A 286 8.58 6.31 5.39
N PRO A 287 8.68 6.25 4.05
CA PRO A 287 9.76 6.91 3.30
C PRO A 287 9.70 8.44 3.30
N SER A 288 8.51 9.04 3.35
CA SER A 288 8.32 10.48 3.09
C SER A 288 8.10 11.35 4.33
N VAL A 289 8.09 10.77 5.54
CA VAL A 289 7.80 11.48 6.81
C VAL A 289 8.70 12.70 7.00
N GLY A 290 9.98 12.60 6.64
CA GLY A 290 10.95 13.69 6.79
C GLY A 290 10.66 14.96 5.98
N PHE A 291 9.82 14.88 4.95
CA PHE A 291 9.47 16.02 4.09
C PHE A 291 8.28 16.83 4.60
N TYR A 292 7.45 16.26 5.48
CA TYR A 292 6.21 16.88 5.96
C TYR A 292 6.32 17.32 7.42
N ASN A 293 7.32 18.13 7.75
CA ASN A 293 7.65 18.56 9.12
C ASN A 293 7.03 19.92 9.53
N THR A 294 6.32 20.58 8.62
CA THR A 294 5.73 21.89 8.88
C THR A 294 4.63 21.75 9.93
N VAL A 295 4.67 22.57 10.99
CA VAL A 295 3.63 22.57 12.01
C VAL A 295 2.34 23.14 11.42
N GLN A 296 1.26 22.36 11.52
CA GLN A 296 -0.07 22.71 11.04
C GLN A 296 -1.04 22.84 12.21
N SER A 297 -2.13 23.56 11.99
CA SER A 297 -3.26 23.65 12.91
C SER A 297 -4.57 23.30 12.20
N PHE A 298 -5.50 22.71 12.93
CA PHE A 298 -6.86 22.50 12.44
C PHE A 298 -7.66 23.80 12.64
N ASN A 299 -7.99 24.47 11.54
CA ASN A 299 -8.74 25.73 11.55
C ASN A 299 -10.11 25.49 10.92
N LEU A 300 -11.14 25.42 11.76
CA LEU A 300 -12.51 25.11 11.35
C LEU A 300 -13.00 26.06 10.25
N ASP A 301 -13.65 25.48 9.24
CA ASP A 301 -14.31 26.16 8.12
C ASP A 301 -13.43 27.20 7.42
N ASN A 302 -12.13 26.90 7.30
CA ASN A 302 -11.21 27.73 6.55
C ASN A 302 -11.51 27.76 5.03
N ARG A 303 -12.58 27.11 4.56
CA ARG A 303 -13.19 27.24 3.22
C ARG A 303 -14.69 27.56 3.27
N GLY A 304 -15.18 28.06 4.40
CA GLY A 304 -16.56 28.51 4.63
C GLY A 304 -17.59 27.41 4.91
N THR A 305 -17.51 26.28 4.21
CA THR A 305 -18.43 25.13 4.39
C THR A 305 -17.73 23.82 4.74
N TYR A 306 -16.40 23.83 4.69
CA TYR A 306 -15.54 22.73 5.10
C TYR A 306 -14.17 23.28 5.51
N THR A 307 -13.37 22.42 6.14
CA THR A 307 -11.97 22.70 6.50
C THR A 307 -11.04 21.99 5.54
N GLU A 308 -10.14 22.72 4.89
CA GLU A 308 -9.03 22.15 4.12
C GLU A 308 -7.79 22.04 5.01
N MET A 309 -7.23 20.84 5.11
CA MET A 309 -6.08 20.51 5.95
C MET A 309 -4.86 20.26 5.07
N GLN A 310 -3.74 20.92 5.39
CA GLN A 310 -2.46 20.73 4.71
C GLN A 310 -1.65 19.61 5.38
N PRO A 311 -0.84 18.83 4.64
CA PRO A 311 0.01 17.83 5.26
C PRO A 311 1.10 18.48 6.13
N GLY A 312 1.57 17.77 7.13
CA GLY A 312 2.49 18.30 8.14
C GLY A 312 2.32 17.69 9.52
N SER A 313 2.87 18.36 10.52
CA SER A 313 2.83 17.96 11.92
C SER A 313 1.68 18.64 12.65
N TYR A 314 0.78 17.83 13.19
CA TYR A 314 -0.33 18.25 14.03
C TYR A 314 -0.06 17.87 15.49
N GLY A 315 -0.43 18.77 16.41
CA GLY A 315 -0.39 18.55 17.86
C GLY A 315 -1.45 17.54 18.32
N ALA A 316 -2.23 17.92 19.35
CA ALA A 316 -3.42 17.15 19.71
C ALA A 316 -4.52 17.43 18.68
N PHE A 317 -4.83 16.44 17.85
CA PHE A 317 -5.92 16.55 16.87
C PHE A 317 -7.18 15.91 17.43
N HIS A 318 -8.28 16.66 17.38
CA HIS A 318 -9.60 16.17 17.75
C HIS A 318 -10.63 16.67 16.74
N LEU A 319 -11.14 15.75 15.92
CA LEU A 319 -12.32 16.00 15.10
C LEU A 319 -13.54 16.02 16.02
N SER A 320 -13.75 17.16 16.68
CA SER A 320 -14.85 17.38 17.62
C SER A 320 -16.01 18.14 16.96
N GLY A 321 -17.23 17.80 17.36
CA GLY A 321 -18.48 18.24 16.75
C GLY A 321 -18.90 19.65 17.15
N ALA A 322 -17.97 20.60 17.20
CA ALA A 322 -18.30 22.00 17.47
C ALA A 322 -19.27 22.47 16.38
N SER A 323 -20.51 22.83 16.74
CA SER A 323 -21.55 23.18 15.77
C SER A 323 -21.29 24.55 15.12
N PRO A 324 -21.41 24.67 13.78
CA PRO A 324 -21.53 23.55 12.85
C PRO A 324 -20.16 22.88 12.75
N ALA A 325 -20.08 21.54 12.81
CA ALA A 325 -18.83 20.91 12.42
C ALA A 325 -18.70 21.08 10.89
N LYS A 326 -18.01 20.28 10.11
CA LYS A 326 -18.57 18.96 9.85
C LYS A 326 -17.70 18.23 8.84
N CYS A 327 -16.95 18.90 7.97
CA CYS A 327 -16.10 18.22 6.98
C CYS A 327 -14.67 18.74 6.95
N ALA A 328 -13.72 17.81 6.92
CA ALA A 328 -12.30 18.09 6.76
C ALA A 328 -11.78 17.39 5.51
N PHE A 329 -11.35 18.16 4.52
CA PHE A 329 -10.65 17.67 3.34
C PHE A 329 -9.14 17.61 3.62
N LEU A 330 -8.49 16.47 3.39
CA LEU A 330 -7.04 16.31 3.49
C LEU A 330 -6.40 16.45 2.11
N ASP A 331 -5.45 17.38 1.99
CA ASP A 331 -4.56 17.44 0.83
C ASP A 331 -3.53 16.29 0.85
N ALA A 332 -3.00 15.93 -0.33
CA ALA A 332 -2.08 14.80 -0.47
C ALA A 332 -0.79 14.97 0.38
N GLY A 333 -0.43 13.97 1.18
CA GLY A 333 0.79 14.02 1.98
C GLY A 333 0.76 13.21 3.27
N VAL A 334 1.76 13.44 4.13
CA VAL A 334 1.89 12.79 5.43
C VAL A 334 1.36 13.70 6.54
N TYR A 335 0.47 13.17 7.38
CA TYR A 335 -0.06 13.82 8.57
C TYR A 335 0.58 13.20 9.81
N GLN A 336 1.49 13.93 10.45
CA GLN A 336 2.17 13.48 11.65
C GLN A 336 1.38 13.88 12.89
N TRP A 337 0.82 12.90 13.59
CA TRP A 337 0.11 13.11 14.84
C TRP A 337 1.10 13.01 16.01
N THR A 338 1.42 14.16 16.60
CA THR A 338 2.46 14.27 17.63
C THR A 338 1.93 14.18 19.06
N ASN A 339 0.62 14.36 19.25
CA ASN A 339 -0.04 14.21 20.55
C ASN A 339 -1.40 13.48 20.42
N GLY A 340 -1.45 12.50 19.52
CA GLY A 340 -2.63 11.67 19.25
C GLY A 340 -3.64 12.22 18.24
N TYR A 341 -4.57 11.34 17.84
CA TYR A 341 -5.67 11.59 16.94
C TYR A 341 -6.97 11.10 17.58
N THR A 342 -7.98 11.97 17.66
CA THR A 342 -9.32 11.60 18.13
C THR A 342 -10.39 11.99 17.12
N SER A 343 -11.31 11.07 16.83
CA SER A 343 -12.50 11.31 16.00
C SER A 343 -13.71 10.62 16.63
N ASP A 344 -14.59 11.41 17.24
CA ASP A 344 -15.72 10.91 18.05
C ASP A 344 -17.01 11.73 17.86
N ALA A 345 -17.01 12.67 16.92
CA ALA A 345 -18.08 13.62 16.77
C ALA A 345 -19.12 13.21 15.74
N THR A 346 -20.38 13.09 16.17
CA THR A 346 -21.51 13.07 15.24
C THR A 346 -21.51 14.33 14.39
N ASN A 347 -21.96 14.23 13.14
CA ASN A 347 -21.91 15.31 12.17
C ASN A 347 -20.49 15.70 11.76
N SER A 348 -19.52 14.78 11.80
CA SER A 348 -18.18 15.02 11.29
C SER A 348 -17.77 13.98 10.25
N LEU A 349 -17.01 14.40 9.24
CA LEU A 349 -16.41 13.55 8.23
C LEU A 349 -15.03 14.11 7.86
N LEU A 350 -14.00 13.30 7.98
CA LEU A 350 -12.64 13.64 7.54
C LEU A 350 -12.24 12.73 6.38
N SER A 351 -11.84 13.30 5.25
CA SER A 351 -11.53 12.52 4.07
C SER A 351 -10.57 13.21 3.09
N ASN A 352 -9.85 12.41 2.29
CA ASN A 352 -9.12 12.87 1.11
C ASN A 352 -9.88 12.60 -0.21
N GLU A 353 -11.14 12.15 -0.17
CA GLU A 353 -11.94 11.83 -1.36
C GLU A 353 -12.50 13.08 -2.06
N LEU A 354 -12.26 13.19 -3.36
CA LEU A 354 -12.80 14.26 -4.19
C LEU A 354 -14.12 13.80 -4.83
N LYS A 355 -15.22 14.47 -4.49
CA LYS A 355 -16.55 14.10 -4.99
C LYS A 355 -17.18 15.22 -5.81
N ALA A 356 -18.02 14.85 -6.78
CA ALA A 356 -18.81 15.81 -7.53
C ALA A 356 -19.84 16.52 -6.63
N PRO A 357 -20.30 17.73 -7.04
CA PRO A 357 -21.47 18.33 -6.42
C PRO A 357 -22.71 17.57 -6.88
N ASN A 358 -23.67 17.31 -5.98
CA ASN A 358 -24.83 16.47 -6.28
C ASN A 358 -24.43 15.11 -6.89
N GLU A 359 -23.76 14.27 -6.11
CA GLU A 359 -23.32 12.91 -6.49
C GLU A 359 -24.43 12.13 -7.23
N GLU A 360 -24.10 11.57 -8.39
CA GLU A 360 -25.02 10.73 -9.17
C GLU A 360 -25.38 9.46 -8.41
N TYR A 361 -26.54 8.84 -8.67
CA TYR A 361 -26.91 7.57 -8.04
C TYR A 361 -26.85 6.40 -9.01
N ILE A 362 -26.29 5.29 -8.53
CA ILE A 362 -26.07 4.04 -9.26
C ILE A 362 -26.86 2.95 -8.59
N LEU A 363 -27.85 2.47 -9.33
CA LEU A 363 -28.59 1.27 -9.00
C LEU A 363 -28.24 0.18 -10.00
N PRO A 364 -27.35 -0.79 -9.65
CA PRO A 364 -26.91 -1.83 -10.59
C PRO A 364 -28.05 -2.65 -11.20
N SER A 365 -29.22 -2.68 -10.56
CA SER A 365 -30.40 -3.42 -11.00
C SER A 365 -31.35 -2.65 -11.91
N ASN A 366 -31.16 -1.35 -12.16
CA ASN A 366 -32.06 -0.54 -12.99
C ASN A 366 -31.34 0.59 -13.75
N PRO A 367 -31.12 0.49 -15.06
CA PRO A 367 -30.44 1.52 -15.85
C PRO A 367 -31.25 2.82 -16.03
N ALA A 368 -32.55 2.84 -15.71
CA ALA A 368 -33.35 4.08 -15.71
C ALA A 368 -33.11 4.95 -14.45
N ILE A 369 -32.37 4.42 -13.47
CA ILE A 369 -31.94 5.08 -12.25
C ILE A 369 -30.42 4.87 -12.19
N GLY A 370 -29.67 5.82 -12.73
CA GLY A 370 -28.25 5.61 -13.01
C GLY A 370 -27.56 6.87 -13.54
N PRO A 371 -26.31 6.74 -13.99
CA PRO A 371 -25.55 7.81 -14.62
C PRO A 371 -26.28 8.45 -15.79
N GLY A 372 -26.05 9.75 -16.04
CA GLY A 372 -26.77 10.50 -17.07
C GLY A 372 -28.24 10.81 -16.74
N THR A 373 -28.73 10.49 -15.54
CA THR A 373 -30.10 10.80 -15.07
C THR A 373 -30.09 11.86 -13.96
N THR A 374 -31.26 12.34 -13.55
CA THR A 374 -31.41 13.27 -12.42
C THR A 374 -31.36 12.57 -11.05
N SER A 375 -31.00 11.28 -11.01
CA SER A 375 -31.00 10.48 -9.78
C SER A 375 -29.78 10.84 -8.95
N GLN A 376 -30.01 11.28 -7.72
CA GLN A 376 -28.96 11.74 -6.81
C GLN A 376 -28.75 10.74 -5.67
N ALA A 377 -27.49 10.54 -5.28
CA ALA A 377 -27.11 9.65 -4.20
C ALA A 377 -27.75 10.09 -2.87
N ASN A 378 -28.25 9.12 -2.11
CA ASN A 378 -28.78 9.36 -0.78
C ASN A 378 -28.41 8.22 0.19
N PRO A 379 -27.46 8.43 1.11
CA PRO A 379 -26.72 9.68 1.35
C PRO A 379 -25.66 9.94 0.27
N GLN A 380 -25.36 11.22 0.02
CA GLN A 380 -24.10 11.60 -0.65
C GLN A 380 -22.92 11.40 0.30
N PHE A 381 -21.73 11.15 -0.23
CA PHE A 381 -20.50 10.94 0.52
C PHE A 381 -20.25 12.00 1.60
N TRP A 382 -20.21 13.27 1.22
CA TRP A 382 -19.97 14.37 2.16
C TRP A 382 -21.16 14.68 3.09
N ASN A 383 -22.25 13.92 2.99
CA ASN A 383 -23.39 13.96 3.91
C ASN A 383 -23.39 12.79 4.91
N LEU A 384 -22.46 11.83 4.77
CA LEU A 384 -22.29 10.74 5.73
C LEU A 384 -22.11 11.27 7.16
N ASN A 385 -22.53 10.45 8.13
CA ASN A 385 -22.49 10.79 9.54
C ASN A 385 -23.22 12.11 9.91
N GLY A 386 -24.12 12.61 9.05
CA GLY A 386 -24.82 13.88 9.24
C GLY A 386 -23.96 15.13 8.97
N ALA A 387 -22.84 14.96 8.27
CA ALA A 387 -21.88 16.03 7.99
C ALA A 387 -22.43 17.13 7.05
N ASN A 388 -23.33 16.77 6.13
CA ASN A 388 -24.07 17.70 5.26
C ASN A 388 -23.20 18.71 4.46
N CYS A 389 -21.99 18.34 4.04
CA CYS A 389 -21.09 19.22 3.30
C CYS A 389 -21.05 18.95 1.79
N ALA A 390 -21.93 18.08 1.26
CA ALA A 390 -21.92 17.78 -0.17
C ALA A 390 -22.05 19.05 -1.01
N GLY A 391 -21.28 19.09 -2.10
CA GLY A 391 -21.36 20.19 -3.05
C GLY A 391 -22.74 20.25 -3.69
N ASN A 392 -23.17 21.44 -4.09
CA ASN A 392 -24.44 21.66 -4.76
C ASN A 392 -24.32 22.75 -5.82
N PHE A 393 -24.90 22.49 -6.99
CA PHE A 393 -25.00 23.46 -8.08
C PHE A 393 -26.45 23.62 -8.55
N THR A 394 -26.72 24.76 -9.18
CA THR A 394 -28.01 25.07 -9.79
C THR A 394 -27.81 25.62 -11.19
N LEU A 395 -28.84 25.46 -12.03
CA LEU A 395 -28.89 26.01 -13.38
C LEU A 395 -29.90 27.15 -13.44
N THR A 396 -29.53 28.25 -14.10
CA THR A 396 -30.45 29.34 -14.44
C THR A 396 -30.36 29.66 -15.92
N VAL A 397 -31.51 29.79 -16.59
CA VAL A 397 -31.57 30.21 -17.99
C VAL A 397 -31.68 31.74 -18.05
N ASN A 398 -30.68 32.38 -18.62
CA ASN A 398 -30.61 33.83 -18.78
C ASN A 398 -30.60 34.23 -20.25
N ILE A 399 -30.62 35.53 -20.54
CA ILE A 399 -30.58 36.08 -21.90
C ILE A 399 -29.26 36.82 -22.10
N ALA A 400 -28.50 36.40 -23.11
CA ALA A 400 -27.29 37.09 -23.56
C ALA A 400 -27.37 37.31 -25.08
N SER A 401 -27.75 38.52 -25.48
CA SER A 401 -28.00 38.88 -26.88
C SER A 401 -26.85 38.51 -27.80
N GLY A 402 -27.14 37.76 -28.86
CA GLY A 402 -26.15 37.27 -29.83
C GLY A 402 -25.34 36.03 -29.42
N TYR A 403 -25.55 35.49 -28.20
CA TYR A 403 -24.79 34.35 -27.66
C TYR A 403 -25.66 33.13 -27.32
N GLY A 404 -26.91 33.10 -27.76
CA GLY A 404 -27.83 32.02 -27.42
C GLY A 404 -27.36 30.64 -27.91
N ILE A 405 -27.63 29.61 -27.11
CA ILE A 405 -27.39 28.21 -27.47
C ILE A 405 -28.49 27.66 -28.38
N LYS A 406 -28.18 26.63 -29.19
CA LYS A 406 -29.07 26.10 -30.24
C LYS A 406 -29.18 24.58 -30.22
N HIS A 407 -30.39 24.05 -30.15
CA HIS A 407 -30.68 22.63 -30.40
C HIS A 407 -30.65 22.26 -31.89
N GLY A 408 -30.81 23.24 -32.79
CA GLY A 408 -30.78 23.02 -34.25
C GLY A 408 -32.17 22.88 -34.88
N GLY A 409 -33.22 23.40 -34.22
CA GLY A 409 -34.60 23.43 -34.72
C GLY A 409 -35.44 24.49 -34.01
N LEU A 410 -36.40 25.10 -34.72
CA LEU A 410 -37.17 26.25 -34.24
C LEU A 410 -38.13 25.87 -33.10
N GLY A 411 -37.73 26.08 -31.84
CA GLY A 411 -38.71 26.02 -30.76
C GLY A 411 -38.11 26.02 -29.36
N VAL A 412 -37.93 24.82 -28.80
CA VAL A 412 -37.56 24.61 -27.39
C VAL A 412 -36.85 23.28 -27.30
N GLY A 413 -35.82 23.17 -26.47
CA GLY A 413 -35.20 21.89 -26.14
C GLY A 413 -34.64 21.86 -24.72
N ASN A 414 -34.52 20.65 -24.18
CA ASN A 414 -33.91 20.39 -22.88
C ASN A 414 -32.42 20.12 -23.07
N TRP A 415 -31.59 20.69 -22.22
CA TRP A 415 -30.17 20.36 -22.08
C TRP A 415 -29.94 19.63 -20.76
N GLY A 416 -29.08 18.63 -20.77
CA GLY A 416 -28.55 18.00 -19.56
C GLY A 416 -27.20 18.62 -19.22
N VAL A 417 -26.97 18.94 -17.96
CA VAL A 417 -25.69 19.48 -17.46
C VAL A 417 -25.19 18.64 -16.31
N GLU A 418 -23.91 18.27 -16.39
CA GLU A 418 -23.18 17.54 -15.35
C GLU A 418 -21.85 18.26 -15.05
N LEU A 419 -21.40 18.14 -13.80
CA LEU A 419 -20.16 18.72 -13.31
C LEU A 419 -19.27 17.62 -12.72
N THR A 420 -17.96 17.79 -12.88
CA THR A 420 -16.96 17.06 -12.09
C THR A 420 -16.13 18.04 -11.27
N SER A 421 -15.77 17.63 -10.05
CA SER A 421 -14.85 18.37 -9.18
C SER A 421 -13.42 18.09 -9.61
N VAL A 422 -12.58 19.13 -9.67
CA VAL A 422 -11.19 19.02 -10.10
C VAL A 422 -10.25 19.71 -9.12
N ARG A 423 -9.11 19.07 -8.86
CA ARG A 423 -8.02 19.58 -8.01
C ARG A 423 -6.66 19.16 -8.57
N PHE A 424 -5.63 19.96 -8.33
CA PHE A 424 -4.25 19.56 -8.54
C PHE A 424 -3.56 19.34 -7.20
N ASP A 425 -3.02 18.13 -7.01
CA ASP A 425 -2.30 17.74 -5.81
C ASP A 425 -0.80 17.63 -6.09
N GLN A 426 0.00 18.09 -5.13
CA GLN A 426 1.46 18.03 -5.21
C GLN A 426 2.02 16.94 -4.29
N PHE A 427 3.06 16.25 -4.76
CA PHE A 427 3.84 15.32 -3.95
C PHE A 427 5.23 15.89 -3.70
N LEU A 428 5.50 16.27 -2.44
CA LEU A 428 6.65 17.10 -2.07
C LEU A 428 7.96 16.33 -1.91
N ASP A 429 7.91 15.01 -1.72
CA ASP A 429 9.11 14.18 -1.63
C ASP A 429 9.81 14.13 -2.99
N ASN A 430 10.97 14.77 -3.06
CA ASN A 430 11.78 14.90 -4.26
C ASN A 430 12.97 13.94 -4.28
N THR A 431 12.96 12.89 -3.46
CA THR A 431 14.04 11.89 -3.46
C THR A 431 14.11 11.18 -4.81
N SER A 432 15.31 10.72 -5.17
CA SER A 432 15.54 9.92 -6.37
C SER A 432 14.70 8.63 -6.43
N LYS A 433 14.18 8.16 -5.28
CA LYS A 433 13.28 7.01 -5.17
C LYS A 433 11.99 7.19 -5.96
N PHE A 434 11.49 8.43 -6.04
CA PHE A 434 10.24 8.79 -6.71
C PHE A 434 10.49 9.56 -8.02
N SER A 435 11.74 9.60 -8.51
CA SER A 435 12.08 10.27 -9.77
C SER A 435 11.83 9.36 -10.99
N PRO A 436 11.28 9.89 -12.10
CA PRO A 436 10.75 11.24 -12.25
C PRO A 436 9.44 11.41 -11.47
N ASN A 437 9.32 12.47 -10.67
CA ASN A 437 8.10 12.79 -9.89
C ASN A 437 7.23 13.76 -10.70
N PRO A 438 6.18 13.29 -11.40
CA PRO A 438 5.32 14.15 -12.21
C PRO A 438 4.48 15.13 -11.38
N CYS A 439 4.29 14.85 -10.09
CA CYS A 439 3.43 15.62 -9.19
C CYS A 439 4.20 16.67 -8.37
N LEU A 440 5.52 16.82 -8.55
CA LEU A 440 6.33 17.77 -7.79
C LEU A 440 6.14 19.24 -8.23
N GLY A 441 6.04 19.46 -9.54
CA GLY A 441 5.99 20.81 -10.13
C GLY A 441 4.57 21.38 -10.16
N ALA A 442 4.43 22.70 -10.03
CA ALA A 442 3.14 23.37 -10.21
C ALA A 442 2.61 23.19 -11.65
N PRO A 443 1.30 22.91 -11.84
CA PRO A 443 0.24 22.92 -10.83
C PRO A 443 0.14 21.65 -9.97
N GLY A 444 0.79 20.54 -10.33
CA GLY A 444 0.72 19.24 -9.66
C GLY A 444 0.05 18.19 -10.55
N CYS A 445 -0.31 17.05 -9.97
CA CYS A 445 -1.08 16.01 -10.65
C CYS A 445 -2.58 16.27 -10.50
N ARG A 446 -3.32 16.23 -11.61
CA ARG A 446 -4.77 16.48 -11.57
C ARG A 446 -5.53 15.26 -11.08
N ARG A 447 -6.53 15.55 -10.25
CA ARG A 447 -7.63 14.69 -9.82
C ARG A 447 -8.93 15.24 -10.38
N GLU A 448 -9.82 14.36 -10.80
CA GLU A 448 -11.10 14.68 -11.39
C GLU A 448 -12.08 13.60 -10.96
N SER A 449 -13.15 13.98 -10.24
CA SER A 449 -14.17 13.07 -9.73
C SER A 449 -15.03 12.46 -10.83
N ALA A 450 -15.76 11.39 -10.48
CA ALA A 450 -16.94 10.95 -11.21
C ALA A 450 -17.95 12.10 -11.44
N PRO A 451 -18.85 11.99 -12.43
CA PRO A 451 -19.86 13.00 -12.73
C PRO A 451 -20.90 13.22 -11.63
N SER A 452 -21.48 14.41 -11.61
CA SER A 452 -22.68 14.70 -10.80
C SER A 452 -23.94 14.09 -11.42
N ALA A 453 -25.00 13.93 -10.62
CA ALA A 453 -26.36 13.78 -11.11
C ALA A 453 -26.69 14.90 -12.11
N CYS A 454 -27.28 14.53 -13.24
CA CYS A 454 -27.61 15.47 -14.30
C CYS A 454 -28.72 16.44 -13.86
N GLN A 455 -28.58 17.72 -14.22
CA GLN A 455 -29.64 18.72 -14.11
C GLN A 455 -30.13 19.17 -15.48
N VAL A 456 -31.42 19.47 -15.59
CA VAL A 456 -32.06 19.87 -16.85
C VAL A 456 -32.26 21.39 -16.90
N ALA A 457 -31.88 22.01 -18.02
CA ALA A 457 -32.25 23.38 -18.35
C ALA A 457 -32.93 23.44 -19.73
N ALA A 458 -34.10 24.07 -19.79
CA ALA A 458 -34.86 24.23 -21.04
C ALA A 458 -34.56 25.59 -21.67
N THR A 459 -34.10 25.59 -22.93
CA THR A 459 -33.87 26.83 -23.70
C THR A 459 -34.70 26.87 -24.97
N VAL A 460 -34.87 28.08 -25.48
CA VAL A 460 -35.53 28.41 -26.73
C VAL A 460 -34.45 28.85 -27.72
N ASP A 461 -34.39 28.21 -28.89
CA ASP A 461 -33.38 28.50 -29.90
C ASP A 461 -33.46 29.97 -30.42
N PRO A 462 -32.31 30.64 -30.64
CA PRO A 462 -32.24 31.84 -31.47
C PRO A 462 -32.80 31.60 -32.88
N PRO A 463 -33.47 32.59 -33.50
CA PRO A 463 -33.60 33.98 -33.08
C PRO A 463 -34.79 34.26 -32.15
N ILE A 464 -35.49 33.23 -31.65
CA ILE A 464 -36.70 33.44 -30.82
C ILE A 464 -36.29 34.06 -29.48
N LYS A 465 -35.26 33.49 -28.82
CA LYS A 465 -34.61 34.08 -27.65
C LYS A 465 -33.12 33.72 -27.67
N ASP A 466 -32.25 34.66 -27.29
CA ASP A 466 -30.83 34.40 -27.12
C ASP A 466 -30.54 33.87 -25.71
N GLN A 467 -31.02 32.67 -25.41
CA GLN A 467 -30.90 32.07 -24.08
C GLN A 467 -29.55 31.37 -23.87
N VAL A 468 -29.00 31.55 -22.67
CA VAL A 468 -27.77 30.92 -22.19
C VAL A 468 -28.04 30.20 -20.87
N ILE A 469 -27.17 29.26 -20.50
CA ILE A 469 -27.27 28.53 -19.24
C ILE A 469 -26.14 28.98 -18.32
N ASP A 470 -26.52 29.51 -17.16
CA ASP A 470 -25.61 29.85 -16.07
C ASP A 470 -25.62 28.73 -15.04
N VAL A 471 -24.42 28.26 -14.73
CA VAL A 471 -24.16 27.24 -13.72
C VAL A 471 -23.63 27.97 -12.48
N SER A 472 -24.37 27.86 -11.37
CA SER A 472 -24.00 28.47 -10.10
C SER A 472 -23.66 27.42 -9.06
N ILE A 473 -22.49 27.55 -8.43
CA ILE A 473 -22.10 26.71 -7.30
C ILE A 473 -22.68 27.32 -6.02
N THR A 474 -23.71 26.69 -5.47
CA THR A 474 -24.38 27.14 -4.24
C THR A 474 -23.69 26.64 -2.98
N GLN A 475 -23.02 25.50 -3.07
CA GLN A 475 -22.15 24.95 -2.03
C GLN A 475 -20.96 24.28 -2.69
N ASN A 476 -19.74 24.69 -2.32
CA ASN A 476 -18.53 24.12 -2.90
C ASN A 476 -18.33 22.69 -2.39
N ALA A 477 -17.97 21.78 -3.29
CA ALA A 477 -17.60 20.42 -2.91
C ALA A 477 -16.26 20.47 -2.15
N PRO A 478 -16.11 19.75 -1.02
CA PRO A 478 -14.84 19.71 -0.30
C PRO A 478 -13.69 19.28 -1.22
N GLY A 479 -12.62 20.08 -1.23
CA GLY A 479 -11.42 19.86 -2.05
C GLY A 479 -11.49 20.34 -3.51
N ALA A 480 -12.64 20.78 -4.01
CA ALA A 480 -12.74 21.29 -5.38
C ALA A 480 -12.04 22.65 -5.53
N GLN A 481 -11.06 22.71 -6.44
CA GLN A 481 -10.39 23.95 -6.88
C GLN A 481 -10.96 24.45 -8.21
N TYR A 482 -11.52 23.54 -9.00
CA TYR A 482 -12.12 23.79 -10.30
C TYR A 482 -13.34 22.90 -10.51
N TYR A 483 -14.18 23.29 -11.46
CA TYR A 483 -15.26 22.46 -12.00
C TYR A 483 -15.11 22.31 -13.51
N ASN A 484 -15.15 21.07 -14.00
CA ASN A 484 -15.38 20.82 -15.43
C ASN A 484 -16.90 20.72 -15.64
N VAL A 485 -17.42 21.42 -16.64
CA VAL A 485 -18.85 21.41 -17.01
C VAL A 485 -19.02 20.59 -18.29
N TYR A 486 -20.00 19.70 -18.29
CA TYR A 486 -20.39 18.85 -19.41
C TYR A 486 -21.84 19.14 -19.82
N LEU A 487 -22.13 18.98 -21.11
CA LEU A 487 -23.44 19.31 -21.69
C LEU A 487 -23.91 18.20 -22.63
N ASN A 488 -25.18 17.82 -22.50
CA ASN A 488 -25.87 16.86 -23.36
C ASN A 488 -27.09 17.53 -24.04
N PRO A 489 -27.18 17.56 -25.37
CA PRO A 489 -28.32 18.12 -26.09
C PRO A 489 -29.64 17.34 -25.94
N ASN A 490 -29.60 16.10 -25.46
CA ASN A 490 -30.78 15.25 -25.30
C ASN A 490 -31.43 15.38 -23.91
N GLY A 491 -30.89 16.22 -23.01
CA GLY A 491 -31.31 16.27 -21.62
C GLY A 491 -30.58 15.24 -20.75
N CYS A 492 -31.18 14.88 -19.62
CA CYS A 492 -30.74 13.77 -18.77
C CYS A 492 -31.37 12.47 -19.26
N ASP A 493 -30.84 11.92 -20.36
CA ASP A 493 -31.40 10.79 -21.11
C ASP A 493 -30.98 9.40 -20.57
N GLY A 494 -30.20 9.35 -19.48
CA GLY A 494 -29.67 8.12 -18.89
C GLY A 494 -28.53 7.49 -19.70
N ASN A 495 -27.90 8.25 -20.59
CA ASN A 495 -26.71 7.81 -21.30
C ASN A 495 -25.52 8.74 -20.99
N PRO A 496 -24.62 8.37 -20.04
CA PRO A 496 -23.50 9.22 -19.63
C PRO A 496 -22.54 9.54 -20.79
N ASN A 497 -22.51 8.69 -21.82
CA ASN A 497 -21.67 8.88 -23.01
C ASN A 497 -22.13 10.02 -23.93
N ASN A 498 -23.33 10.59 -23.71
CA ASN A 498 -23.87 11.69 -24.51
C ASN A 498 -23.48 13.09 -23.98
N PHE A 499 -22.69 13.15 -22.90
CA PHE A 499 -22.20 14.40 -22.33
C PHE A 499 -20.85 14.81 -22.93
N SER A 500 -20.75 16.06 -23.37
CA SER A 500 -19.53 16.62 -23.95
C SER A 500 -18.97 17.73 -23.07
N PHE A 501 -17.66 17.72 -22.86
CA PHE A 501 -16.93 18.76 -22.13
C PHE A 501 -17.14 20.14 -22.76
N ILE A 502 -17.59 21.10 -21.94
CA ILE A 502 -17.76 22.51 -22.29
C ILE A 502 -16.52 23.29 -21.91
N ASN A 503 -16.22 23.46 -20.62
CA ASN A 503 -15.02 24.15 -20.16
C ASN A 503 -14.70 23.76 -18.72
N ARG A 504 -13.49 24.12 -18.30
CA ARG A 504 -13.07 24.17 -16.90
C ARG A 504 -13.20 25.59 -16.36
N PHE A 505 -13.73 25.71 -15.15
CA PHE A 505 -13.91 26.96 -14.43
C PHE A 505 -13.23 26.88 -13.07
N ASP A 506 -12.73 28.02 -12.56
CA ASP A 506 -12.30 28.11 -11.16
C ASP A 506 -13.50 27.88 -10.23
N ALA A 507 -13.31 27.11 -9.15
CA ALA A 507 -14.31 26.98 -8.11
C ALA A 507 -14.46 28.32 -7.35
N PRO A 508 -15.64 28.62 -6.75
CA PRO A 508 -15.79 29.84 -5.96
C PRO A 508 -14.72 29.96 -4.88
N GLY A 509 -14.01 31.09 -4.88
CA GLY A 509 -12.90 31.35 -3.95
C GLY A 509 -11.52 30.93 -4.44
N PHE A 510 -11.41 30.40 -5.65
CA PHE A 510 -10.15 30.05 -6.30
C PHE A 510 -9.87 30.91 -7.54
N SER A 511 -8.59 31.06 -7.87
CA SER A 511 -8.13 31.59 -9.15
C SER A 511 -6.82 30.90 -9.52
N GLY A 512 -6.82 30.19 -10.66
CA GLY A 512 -5.65 29.43 -11.08
C GLY A 512 -5.22 28.41 -10.04
N GLY A 513 -6.19 27.81 -9.33
CA GLY A 513 -5.95 26.77 -8.32
C GLY A 513 -5.47 27.30 -6.98
N ASN A 514 -5.23 28.60 -6.87
CA ASN A 514 -4.85 29.26 -5.62
C ASN A 514 -6.09 29.90 -4.98
N PRO A 515 -6.25 29.81 -3.66
CA PRO A 515 -7.32 30.51 -2.97
C PRO A 515 -7.10 32.03 -3.01
N VAL A 516 -8.16 32.80 -3.28
CA VAL A 516 -8.08 34.26 -3.40
C VAL A 516 -8.65 34.94 -2.15
N GLY A 517 -7.79 35.43 -1.26
CA GLY A 517 -8.09 36.28 -0.09
C GLY A 517 -8.64 35.58 1.16
N GLY A 518 -9.12 36.35 2.15
CA GLY A 518 -9.61 35.85 3.44
C GLY A 518 -10.97 35.15 3.31
N TYR A 519 -11.08 33.94 3.83
CA TYR A 519 -12.24 33.07 3.61
C TYR A 519 -13.52 33.56 4.30
N PRO A 520 -14.70 33.30 3.70
CA PRO A 520 -14.93 32.76 2.35
C PRO A 520 -15.00 33.89 1.30
N ASN A 521 -14.08 33.89 0.33
CA ASN A 521 -14.17 34.78 -0.83
C ASN A 521 -14.91 34.07 -1.97
N GLY A 522 -15.82 34.78 -2.65
CA GLY A 522 -16.55 34.26 -3.83
C GLY A 522 -18.07 34.15 -3.64
N GLY A 523 -18.55 33.92 -2.41
CA GLY A 523 -19.99 33.84 -2.09
C GLY A 523 -20.71 32.62 -2.67
N ALA A 524 -21.63 32.03 -1.90
CA ALA A 524 -22.52 30.98 -2.39
C ALA A 524 -23.37 31.51 -3.57
N GLY A 525 -23.49 30.71 -4.64
CA GLY A 525 -24.31 31.02 -5.81
C GLY A 525 -23.58 31.76 -6.94
N ALA A 526 -22.25 31.93 -6.84
CA ALA A 526 -21.45 32.53 -7.90
C ALA A 526 -21.59 31.74 -9.22
N VAL A 527 -21.85 32.48 -10.31
CA VAL A 527 -21.92 31.92 -11.66
C VAL A 527 -20.51 31.59 -12.14
N LEU A 528 -20.31 30.36 -12.59
CA LEU A 528 -19.07 29.94 -13.23
C LEU A 528 -18.88 30.71 -14.54
N SER A 529 -17.80 31.45 -14.67
CA SER A 529 -17.52 32.26 -15.87
C SER A 529 -16.03 32.27 -16.20
N GLY A 530 -15.68 32.67 -17.44
CA GLY A 530 -14.28 32.72 -17.88
C GLY A 530 -13.62 31.34 -18.09
N GLY A 531 -14.42 30.31 -18.33
CA GLY A 531 -13.92 28.94 -18.47
C GLY A 531 -12.99 28.73 -19.67
N THR A 532 -12.12 27.74 -19.56
CA THR A 532 -11.08 27.43 -20.55
C THR A 532 -11.07 25.95 -20.95
N GLY A 533 -10.40 25.65 -22.07
CA GLY A 533 -10.11 24.27 -22.51
C GLY A 533 -11.10 23.66 -23.52
N GLY A 534 -12.31 24.22 -23.68
CA GLY A 534 -13.29 23.69 -24.63
C GLY A 534 -13.99 24.77 -25.47
N TRP A 535 -15.23 25.09 -25.11
CA TRP A 535 -16.13 26.02 -25.81
C TRP A 535 -16.30 27.30 -24.98
N PRO A 536 -15.28 28.18 -24.88
CA PRO A 536 -15.32 29.34 -24.00
C PRO A 536 -16.51 30.24 -24.32
N CYS A 537 -17.27 30.61 -23.28
CA CYS A 537 -18.38 31.53 -23.45
C CYS A 537 -17.85 32.96 -23.60
N ALA A 538 -18.15 33.60 -24.73
CA ALA A 538 -17.73 34.98 -25.02
C ALA A 538 -18.59 36.05 -24.30
N ALA A 539 -19.77 35.67 -23.80
CA ALA A 539 -20.60 36.56 -22.99
C ALA A 539 -20.07 36.60 -21.54
N ALA A 540 -19.62 37.78 -21.11
CA ALA A 540 -19.06 37.96 -19.76
C ALA A 540 -20.11 37.62 -18.68
N GLY A 541 -19.67 36.90 -17.64
CA GLY A 541 -20.52 36.51 -16.51
C GLY A 541 -21.41 35.29 -16.74
N HIS A 542 -21.31 34.61 -17.89
CA HIS A 542 -22.11 33.43 -18.23
C HIS A 542 -21.27 32.16 -18.35
N THR A 543 -21.89 30.99 -18.14
CA THR A 543 -21.19 29.69 -18.18
C THR A 543 -21.20 29.06 -19.57
N ILE A 544 -22.40 28.81 -20.12
CA ILE A 544 -22.59 28.05 -21.37
C ILE A 544 -23.30 28.95 -22.38
N CYS A 545 -22.61 29.28 -23.47
CA CYS A 545 -23.17 30.09 -24.55
C CYS A 545 -22.58 29.75 -25.92
N SER A 546 -23.28 30.13 -26.99
CA SER A 546 -22.85 29.96 -28.39
C SER A 546 -22.53 28.51 -28.81
N VAL A 547 -23.11 27.52 -28.14
CA VAL A 547 -22.98 26.08 -28.47
C VAL A 547 -24.18 25.65 -29.31
N THR A 548 -23.94 24.78 -30.30
CA THR A 548 -25.01 24.15 -31.10
C THR A 548 -25.01 22.63 -30.85
N ALA A 549 -26.16 21.99 -30.73
CA ALA A 549 -26.26 20.56 -30.45
C ALA A 549 -25.47 19.71 -31.48
N SER A 550 -25.52 20.07 -32.76
CA SER A 550 -24.79 19.37 -33.83
C SER A 550 -23.27 19.49 -33.72
N THR A 551 -22.72 20.39 -32.89
CA THR A 551 -21.28 20.52 -32.67
C THR A 551 -20.79 19.74 -31.45
N LEU A 552 -21.69 19.23 -30.61
CA LEU A 552 -21.35 18.38 -29.46
C LEU A 552 -21.29 16.92 -29.94
N LEU A 553 -20.08 16.39 -30.10
CA LEU A 553 -19.83 15.02 -30.56
C LEU A 553 -19.04 14.24 -29.50
N PRO A 554 -19.66 13.79 -28.38
CA PRO A 554 -18.98 13.14 -27.26
C PRO A 554 -18.61 11.69 -27.59
N ASN A 555 -17.61 11.49 -28.46
CA ASN A 555 -17.13 10.16 -28.86
C ASN A 555 -15.65 9.94 -28.53
N LYS A 556 -15.08 10.84 -27.71
CA LYS A 556 -13.66 10.85 -27.38
C LYS A 556 -13.47 10.67 -25.87
N VAL A 557 -12.93 9.53 -25.49
CA VAL A 557 -12.34 9.34 -24.16
C VAL A 557 -11.07 10.19 -24.09
N CYS A 558 -10.95 11.00 -23.03
CA CYS A 558 -9.86 11.95 -22.88
C CYS A 558 -9.15 11.78 -21.55
N TYR A 559 -7.84 11.92 -21.57
CA TYR A 559 -7.05 11.91 -20.35
C TYR A 559 -7.55 12.96 -19.37
N ALA A 560 -7.66 12.54 -18.12
CA ALA A 560 -7.88 13.43 -17.01
C ALA A 560 -6.69 14.38 -16.76
N GLN A 561 -5.76 14.59 -17.69
CA GLN A 561 -4.78 15.68 -17.67
C GLN A 561 -5.02 16.72 -18.76
N VAL A 562 -5.74 16.34 -19.81
CA VAL A 562 -6.04 17.22 -20.96
C VAL A 562 -7.47 16.94 -21.42
N ARG A 563 -8.41 17.74 -20.91
CA ARG A 563 -9.78 17.78 -21.46
C ARG A 563 -9.80 18.81 -22.58
N THR A 564 -10.43 18.45 -23.68
CA THR A 564 -10.61 19.26 -24.89
C THR A 564 -12.07 19.20 -25.31
N GLN A 565 -12.44 19.94 -26.35
CA GLN A 565 -13.75 19.78 -27.00
C GLN A 565 -14.02 18.30 -27.32
N ASN A 566 -15.30 17.90 -27.21
CA ASN A 566 -15.81 16.56 -27.51
C ASN A 566 -15.35 15.44 -26.56
N CYS A 567 -14.63 15.78 -25.48
CA CYS A 567 -14.31 14.80 -24.45
C CYS A 567 -15.57 14.36 -23.70
N GLN A 568 -15.72 13.06 -23.51
CA GLN A 568 -16.70 12.48 -22.60
C GLN A 568 -16.34 12.79 -21.14
N PRO A 569 -17.30 12.70 -20.19
CA PRO A 569 -17.00 12.68 -18.77
C PRO A 569 -16.05 11.52 -18.38
N PRO A 570 -15.46 11.55 -17.17
CA PRO A 570 -14.76 10.40 -16.59
C PRO A 570 -15.71 9.22 -16.29
N ASP A 571 -15.13 8.10 -15.85
CA ASP A 571 -15.89 6.93 -15.43
C ASP A 571 -16.84 7.31 -14.27
N ASP A 572 -18.04 6.72 -14.31
CA ASP A 572 -19.09 6.92 -13.32
C ASP A 572 -18.70 6.33 -11.95
N GLU A 573 -19.44 6.68 -10.91
CA GLU A 573 -19.25 6.07 -9.59
C GLU A 573 -19.42 4.53 -9.60
N ALA A 574 -19.16 3.88 -8.47
CA ALA A 574 -19.44 2.48 -8.25
C ALA A 574 -20.34 2.30 -7.04
N ALA A 575 -21.11 1.21 -7.04
CA ALA A 575 -21.88 0.83 -5.86
C ALA A 575 -20.98 0.71 -4.62
N PRO A 576 -21.49 1.03 -3.41
CA PRO A 576 -20.69 1.00 -2.19
C PRO A 576 -20.02 -0.37 -2.01
N GLN A 577 -18.72 -0.38 -1.73
CA GLN A 577 -18.01 -1.61 -1.37
C GLN A 577 -18.45 -2.06 0.02
N CYS A 578 -19.03 -3.25 0.09
CA CYS A 578 -19.46 -3.84 1.35
C CYS A 578 -19.21 -5.33 1.41
N PHE A 579 -19.09 -5.80 2.65
CA PHE A 579 -18.49 -7.07 2.97
C PHE A 579 -19.43 -8.27 2.96
N SER A 580 -20.73 -8.08 3.22
CA SER A 580 -21.68 -9.19 3.36
C SER A 580 -23.10 -8.92 2.84
N SER A 581 -23.48 -7.66 2.62
CA SER A 581 -24.81 -7.33 2.07
C SER A 581 -24.92 -5.86 1.66
N CYS A 582 -24.74 -5.55 0.37
CA CYS A 582 -25.08 -4.21 -0.17
C CYS A 582 -25.82 -4.25 -1.49
N THR A 583 -26.58 -5.32 -1.75
CA THR A 583 -27.44 -5.37 -2.93
C THR A 583 -28.91 -5.43 -2.52
N PRO A 584 -29.68 -4.32 -2.67
CA PRO A 584 -29.27 -2.96 -3.10
C PRO A 584 -28.48 -2.17 -2.02
N PRO A 585 -27.79 -1.07 -2.38
CA PRO A 585 -27.05 -0.24 -1.42
C PRO A 585 -27.94 0.16 -0.23
N PRO A 586 -27.51 -0.07 1.03
CA PRO A 586 -28.25 0.37 2.20
C PRO A 586 -28.39 1.90 2.20
N PRO A 587 -29.50 2.45 2.75
CA PRO A 587 -29.78 3.89 2.75
C PRO A 587 -28.86 4.70 3.69
N THR A 588 -27.79 4.09 4.19
CA THR A 588 -26.80 4.68 5.09
C THR A 588 -25.41 4.79 4.46
N LEU A 589 -25.20 4.25 3.25
CA LEU A 589 -23.90 4.21 2.59
C LEU A 589 -23.87 5.14 1.39
N SER A 590 -22.78 5.90 1.24
CA SER A 590 -22.47 6.60 0.00
C SER A 590 -21.82 5.67 -1.00
N GLN A 591 -21.77 6.10 -2.26
CA GLN A 591 -21.12 5.36 -3.33
C GLN A 591 -19.62 5.63 -3.38
N GLU A 592 -18.93 4.77 -4.11
CA GLU A 592 -17.48 4.84 -4.28
C GLU A 592 -17.14 5.49 -5.60
N ASN A 593 -15.93 6.02 -5.68
CA ASN A 593 -15.33 6.24 -6.99
C ASN A 593 -15.16 4.88 -7.68
N ALA A 594 -14.93 4.92 -8.99
CA ALA A 594 -14.52 3.74 -9.73
C ALA A 594 -13.36 3.02 -9.04
N ALA A 595 -13.28 1.69 -9.19
CA ALA A 595 -12.21 0.91 -8.59
C ALA A 595 -10.85 1.46 -9.03
N MET A 596 -9.91 1.62 -8.10
CA MET A 596 -8.59 2.17 -8.41
C MET A 596 -7.92 1.28 -9.46
N GLN A 597 -7.82 1.77 -10.70
CA GLN A 597 -7.11 1.05 -11.75
C GLN A 597 -5.69 1.59 -11.87
N LEU A 598 -4.73 0.68 -11.97
CA LEU A 598 -3.42 1.03 -12.48
C LEU A 598 -3.63 1.53 -13.91
N GLN A 599 -3.32 2.80 -14.15
CA GLN A 599 -3.59 3.47 -15.42
C GLN A 599 -2.76 2.85 -16.57
N TYR A 600 -3.24 1.74 -17.12
CA TYR A 600 -2.68 1.07 -18.30
C TYR A 600 -3.62 1.25 -19.50
N PRO A 601 -3.08 1.40 -20.72
CA PRO A 601 -3.90 1.33 -21.92
C PRO A 601 -4.60 -0.04 -22.07
N PRO A 602 -5.85 -0.07 -22.57
CA PRO A 602 -6.63 1.06 -23.04
C PRO A 602 -7.23 1.89 -21.89
N TYR A 603 -6.92 3.19 -21.88
CA TYR A 603 -7.41 4.15 -20.89
C TYR A 603 -8.91 4.37 -21.09
N THR A 604 -9.72 4.18 -20.04
CA THR A 604 -11.19 4.24 -20.11
C THR A 604 -11.76 5.64 -19.97
N GLY A 605 -10.96 6.62 -19.52
CA GLY A 605 -11.49 7.95 -19.19
C GLY A 605 -11.62 8.20 -17.69
N GLY A 606 -11.42 7.15 -16.89
CA GLY A 606 -11.29 7.02 -15.43
C GLY A 606 -11.50 8.25 -14.56
N ASP A 607 -12.33 8.09 -13.53
CA ASP A 607 -12.28 8.92 -12.32
C ASP A 607 -10.87 8.79 -11.70
N VAL A 608 -10.04 9.81 -11.89
CA VAL A 608 -8.64 9.81 -11.41
C VAL A 608 -8.51 10.33 -9.98
N THR A 609 -9.60 10.35 -9.22
CA THR A 609 -9.61 10.90 -7.86
C THR A 609 -8.71 10.13 -6.91
N ASN A 610 -8.58 8.81 -7.09
CA ASN A 610 -7.80 7.93 -6.21
C ASN A 610 -7.00 6.87 -6.99
N GLU A 611 -6.80 7.06 -8.30
CA GLU A 611 -6.02 6.17 -9.17
C GLU A 611 -4.52 6.48 -9.15
N ASN A 612 -3.69 5.50 -9.53
CA ASN A 612 -2.25 5.72 -9.69
C ASN A 612 -1.97 6.56 -10.95
N TYR A 613 -1.22 7.65 -10.77
CA TYR A 613 -0.92 8.58 -11.85
C TYR A 613 0.11 7.98 -12.81
N CYS A 614 -0.34 7.60 -14.01
CA CYS A 614 0.55 7.30 -15.14
C CYS A 614 0.41 8.36 -16.24
N GLN A 615 1.35 9.30 -16.30
CA GLN A 615 1.49 10.18 -17.45
C GLN A 615 2.83 9.92 -18.15
N ALA A 616 2.78 9.70 -19.48
CA ALA A 616 3.96 9.87 -20.32
C ALA A 616 4.43 11.34 -20.21
N PRO A 617 5.73 11.61 -19.96
CA PRO A 617 6.22 12.97 -20.02
C PRO A 617 5.97 13.53 -21.44
N ALA A 618 5.23 14.63 -21.54
CA ALA A 618 4.90 15.20 -22.84
C ALA A 618 6.13 15.85 -23.49
N ALA A 619 6.37 15.52 -24.76
CA ALA A 619 6.91 16.47 -25.73
C ALA A 619 6.01 16.44 -26.97
N ALA A 620 5.71 17.61 -27.52
CA ALA A 620 4.83 17.76 -28.67
C ALA A 620 5.31 16.93 -29.88
N GLY A 621 4.42 16.10 -30.44
CA GLY A 621 4.50 15.67 -31.84
C GLY A 621 5.26 14.38 -32.18
N THR A 622 5.70 13.55 -31.23
CA THR A 622 6.49 12.34 -31.57
C THR A 622 5.93 11.06 -30.96
N GLY A 623 4.64 10.77 -31.19
CA GLY A 623 3.99 9.53 -30.73
C GLY A 623 4.91 8.31 -30.88
N ASP A 624 5.46 7.87 -29.76
CA ASP A 624 6.18 6.62 -29.62
C ASP A 624 5.15 5.54 -29.26
N ALA A 625 5.12 4.46 -30.01
CA ALA A 625 4.17 3.36 -29.85
C ALA A 625 4.50 2.43 -28.65
N ASN A 626 5.56 2.72 -27.87
CA ASN A 626 6.01 1.91 -26.72
C ASN A 626 6.03 2.65 -25.36
N ALA A 627 5.34 3.78 -25.19
CA ALA A 627 5.47 4.60 -23.98
C ALA A 627 4.34 4.38 -22.93
N PRO A 628 4.54 4.63 -21.61
CA PRO A 628 5.42 3.91 -20.66
C PRO A 628 4.82 3.92 -19.21
N CYS A 629 4.18 2.85 -18.73
CA CYS A 629 3.66 2.80 -17.33
C CYS A 629 4.44 1.83 -16.41
N ALA A 630 5.75 1.64 -16.60
CA ALA A 630 6.54 0.77 -15.72
C ALA A 630 6.93 1.40 -14.37
N ASN A 631 6.69 2.71 -14.17
CA ASN A 631 7.22 3.49 -13.03
C ASN A 631 6.18 4.44 -12.39
N ALA A 632 4.87 4.20 -12.50
CA ALA A 632 3.84 5.06 -11.91
C ALA A 632 3.81 4.93 -10.37
N LYS A 633 4.68 5.66 -9.66
CA LYS A 633 4.90 5.51 -8.22
C LYS A 633 4.00 6.36 -7.32
N ILE A 634 3.15 7.20 -7.90
CA ILE A 634 2.39 8.23 -7.16
C ILE A 634 0.90 8.08 -7.39
N THR A 635 0.15 7.90 -6.31
CA THR A 635 -1.31 8.03 -6.27
C THR A 635 -1.64 9.46 -5.82
N PRO A 636 -2.19 10.33 -6.69
CA PRO A 636 -2.58 11.68 -6.32
C PRO A 636 -3.65 11.65 -5.22
N GLY A 637 -3.60 12.60 -4.29
CA GLY A 637 -4.55 12.67 -3.19
C GLY A 637 -4.29 11.70 -2.04
N ALA A 638 -3.44 10.69 -2.21
CA ALA A 638 -3.17 9.72 -1.16
C ALA A 638 -2.56 10.38 0.08
N VAL A 639 -2.92 9.85 1.24
CA VAL A 639 -2.45 10.31 2.54
C VAL A 639 -1.86 9.18 3.37
N GLN A 640 -0.96 9.53 4.28
CA GLN A 640 -0.48 8.61 5.32
C GLN A 640 -0.60 9.28 6.68
N PHE A 641 -1.24 8.59 7.63
CA PHE A 641 -1.26 8.96 9.03
C PHE A 641 -0.03 8.37 9.70
N TYR A 642 0.81 9.25 10.22
CA TYR A 642 2.04 8.86 10.90
C TYR A 642 1.92 9.20 12.39
N PHE A 643 1.99 8.18 13.23
CA PHE A 643 1.95 8.33 14.68
C PHE A 643 3.38 8.30 15.23
N THR A 644 3.74 9.36 15.95
CA THR A 644 5.00 9.40 16.70
C THR A 644 4.92 8.51 17.94
N ALA A 645 6.06 8.06 18.47
CA ALA A 645 6.09 7.19 19.65
C ALA A 645 5.30 7.80 20.82
N GLY A 646 4.32 7.05 21.34
CA GLY A 646 3.42 7.48 22.42
C GLY A 646 2.17 8.25 21.97
N SER A 647 2.01 8.54 20.68
CA SER A 647 0.78 9.12 20.12
C SER A 647 -0.19 8.02 19.72
N CYS A 648 -1.45 8.16 20.16
CA CYS A 648 -2.49 7.16 19.91
C CYS A 648 -3.59 7.61 18.99
N MET A 649 -4.18 6.63 18.32
CA MET A 649 -5.40 6.77 17.56
C MET A 649 -6.61 6.35 18.38
N SER A 650 -7.62 7.21 18.40
CA SER A 650 -8.95 6.94 18.94
C SER A 650 -10.02 7.35 17.94
N GLN A 651 -10.42 6.42 17.07
CA GLN A 651 -11.60 6.55 16.21
C GLN A 651 -12.80 5.88 16.91
N ASN A 652 -13.89 6.62 17.04
CA ASN A 652 -15.16 6.18 17.62
C ASN A 652 -16.26 6.15 16.54
N ALA A 653 -17.27 5.27 16.71
CA ALA A 653 -18.36 5.07 15.75
C ALA A 653 -19.21 6.31 15.48
N GLN A 654 -19.22 7.30 16.38
CA GLN A 654 -19.86 8.60 16.17
C GLN A 654 -19.04 9.52 15.26
N GLY A 655 -17.73 9.36 15.16
CA GLY A 655 -16.89 10.06 14.19
C GLY A 655 -16.86 9.32 12.85
N ALA A 656 -16.58 10.04 11.76
CA ALA A 656 -16.36 9.42 10.45
C ALA A 656 -15.06 9.89 9.82
N THR A 657 -14.27 8.91 9.37
CA THR A 657 -13.01 9.15 8.67
C THR A 657 -12.90 8.19 7.51
N TYR A 658 -12.81 8.73 6.30
CA TYR A 658 -12.67 7.96 5.08
C TYR A 658 -11.39 8.38 4.39
N VAL A 659 -10.36 7.54 4.39
CA VAL A 659 -9.08 7.89 3.76
C VAL A 659 -8.49 6.74 2.96
N PHE A 660 -7.80 7.08 1.87
CA PHE A 660 -6.98 6.14 1.10
C PHE A 660 -5.50 6.53 1.08
N SER A 661 -4.63 5.52 1.11
CA SER A 661 -3.19 5.66 0.88
C SER A 661 -2.85 5.38 -0.59
N GLY A 662 -1.56 5.34 -0.92
CA GLY A 662 -1.09 5.21 -2.28
C GLY A 662 0.26 4.52 -2.38
N GLU A 663 0.68 4.25 -3.61
CA GLU A 663 1.92 3.51 -3.91
C GLU A 663 3.17 4.17 -3.31
N GLN A 664 3.22 5.51 -3.27
CA GLN A 664 4.34 6.26 -2.70
C GLN A 664 4.55 6.02 -1.19
N TYR A 665 3.52 5.53 -0.51
CA TYR A 665 3.54 5.20 0.92
C TYR A 665 3.48 3.68 1.15
N ASN A 666 3.76 2.88 0.12
CA ASN A 666 3.60 1.42 0.11
C ASN A 666 2.16 0.99 0.46
N TRP A 667 1.16 1.79 0.10
CA TRP A 667 -0.24 1.61 0.52
C TRP A 667 -0.46 1.59 2.04
N ILE A 668 0.51 2.04 2.84
CA ILE A 668 0.36 2.15 4.30
C ILE A 668 -0.41 3.43 4.62
N VAL A 669 -1.64 3.27 5.10
CA VAL A 669 -2.52 4.39 5.48
C VAL A 669 -2.28 4.84 6.92
N ILE A 670 -1.96 3.91 7.81
CA ILE A 670 -1.60 4.20 9.21
C ILE A 670 -0.25 3.56 9.49
N TYR A 671 0.71 4.37 9.91
CA TYR A 671 2.06 3.94 10.26
C TYR A 671 2.41 4.37 11.69
N GLU A 672 2.87 3.42 12.49
CA GLU A 672 3.49 3.67 13.80
C GLU A 672 4.77 2.82 13.88
N ALA A 673 5.94 3.45 13.99
CA ALA A 673 7.21 2.72 14.01
C ALA A 673 7.32 1.80 15.24
N ALA A 674 8.11 0.74 15.12
CA ALA A 674 8.48 -0.07 16.27
C ALA A 674 9.24 0.78 17.31
N GLY A 675 8.66 0.92 18.50
CA GLY A 675 9.28 1.50 19.67
C GLY A 675 8.84 0.72 20.90
N VAL A 676 9.79 0.35 21.78
CA VAL A 676 9.46 -0.17 23.11
C VAL A 676 9.26 1.02 24.04
N PRO A 677 8.21 1.09 24.86
CA PRO A 677 7.18 0.09 25.13
C PRO A 677 5.93 0.21 24.24
N VAL A 678 5.08 -0.83 24.29
CA VAL A 678 3.64 -0.79 23.91
C VAL A 678 2.98 0.34 24.71
N THR A 679 3.11 1.56 24.23
CA THR A 679 2.63 2.76 24.92
C THR A 679 1.25 3.15 24.43
N CYS A 680 0.82 2.56 23.32
CA CYS A 680 -0.41 2.93 22.68
C CYS A 680 -1.42 1.78 22.53
N ASN A 681 -2.63 2.05 23.03
CA ASN A 681 -3.81 1.25 22.79
C ASN A 681 -4.66 1.96 21.73
N ASN A 682 -4.43 1.65 20.47
CA ASN A 682 -5.18 2.20 19.36
C ASN A 682 -6.60 1.62 19.36
N THR A 683 -7.60 2.47 19.17
CA THR A 683 -8.99 2.05 19.02
C THR A 683 -9.55 2.55 17.71
N LEU A 684 -10.22 1.66 17.00
CA LEU A 684 -10.87 1.95 15.74
C LEU A 684 -12.25 1.32 15.79
N ASP A 685 -13.18 2.13 16.29
CA ASP A 685 -14.61 1.84 16.32
C ASP A 685 -15.27 2.66 15.21
N GLY A 686 -15.77 2.03 14.15
CA GLY A 686 -16.23 2.72 12.94
C GLY A 686 -17.74 2.63 12.71
N GLY A 687 -18.37 3.73 12.30
CA GLY A 687 -19.73 3.74 11.73
C GLY A 687 -19.70 3.73 10.20
N ALA A 688 -20.87 3.77 9.55
CA ALA A 688 -21.02 3.68 8.09
C ALA A 688 -20.14 4.64 7.24
N GLY A 689 -19.62 5.74 7.80
CA GLY A 689 -18.72 6.68 7.11
C GLY A 689 -17.23 6.47 7.38
N THR A 690 -16.82 5.39 8.06
CA THR A 690 -15.42 5.18 8.47
C THR A 690 -14.72 4.10 7.64
N GLN A 691 -13.68 4.47 6.89
CA GLN A 691 -12.86 3.56 6.10
C GLN A 691 -11.39 4.00 6.04
N TYR A 692 -10.48 3.02 6.09
CA TYR A 692 -9.05 3.22 5.94
C TYR A 692 -8.53 2.28 4.83
N ILE A 693 -8.51 2.79 3.61
CA ILE A 693 -8.10 2.04 2.42
C ILE A 693 -6.57 2.02 2.37
N GLY A 694 -6.01 0.86 2.67
CA GLY A 694 -4.57 0.64 2.82
C GLY A 694 -4.23 -0.25 4.01
N THR A 695 -2.95 -0.41 4.27
CA THR A 695 -2.41 -1.17 5.41
C THR A 695 -2.26 -0.32 6.66
N ILE A 696 -2.70 -0.86 7.79
CA ILE A 696 -2.34 -0.40 9.14
C ILE A 696 -1.08 -1.16 9.55
N TYR A 697 0.04 -0.46 9.67
CA TYR A 697 1.33 -1.04 10.08
C TYR A 697 1.83 -0.41 11.38
N THR A 698 1.66 -1.14 12.47
CA THR A 698 2.01 -0.71 13.84
C THR A 698 2.63 -1.87 14.63
N PRO A 699 3.83 -2.34 14.27
CA PRO A 699 4.42 -3.57 14.79
C PRO A 699 4.62 -3.63 16.31
N ALA A 700 4.56 -2.49 17.02
CA ALA A 700 4.71 -2.39 18.47
C ALA A 700 3.43 -2.01 19.24
N ALA A 701 2.30 -1.81 18.56
CA ALA A 701 1.07 -1.30 19.17
C ALA A 701 -0.04 -2.34 19.28
N TYR A 702 -0.95 -2.12 20.23
CA TYR A 702 -2.19 -2.87 20.35
C TYR A 702 -3.33 -2.18 19.59
N TRP A 703 -4.16 -2.96 18.91
CA TRP A 703 -5.37 -2.47 18.24
C TRP A 703 -6.63 -3.13 18.78
N LYS A 704 -7.65 -2.31 19.05
CA LYS A 704 -9.03 -2.75 19.21
C LYS A 704 -9.85 -2.25 18.02
N ILE A 705 -10.32 -3.17 17.19
CA ILE A 705 -11.04 -2.90 15.95
C ILE A 705 -12.49 -3.37 16.11
N THR A 706 -13.42 -2.44 16.06
CA THR A 706 -14.87 -2.65 16.22
C THR A 706 -15.67 -1.75 15.26
N GLY A 707 -16.96 -2.01 15.04
CA GLY A 707 -17.80 -1.20 14.15
C GLY A 707 -19.03 -1.92 13.58
N GLY A 708 -19.72 -1.30 12.62
CA GLY A 708 -20.90 -1.84 11.94
C GLY A 708 -21.06 -1.38 10.49
N ASP A 709 -22.15 -1.78 9.81
CA ASP A 709 -22.60 -1.53 8.42
C ASP A 709 -21.56 -1.61 7.27
N ARG A 710 -20.48 -0.83 7.37
CA ARG A 710 -19.44 -0.64 6.36
C ARG A 710 -18.03 -0.56 6.96
N ALA A 711 -17.94 -0.48 8.28
CA ALA A 711 -16.78 -0.06 9.02
C ALA A 711 -16.55 -0.95 10.25
N PRO A 712 -15.28 -1.16 10.63
CA PRO A 712 -14.11 -0.56 10.03
C PRO A 712 -13.53 -1.44 8.94
N LEU A 713 -13.34 -0.85 7.75
CA LEU A 713 -12.64 -1.51 6.66
C LEU A 713 -11.19 -1.04 6.64
N ALA A 714 -10.28 -1.98 6.88
CA ALA A 714 -8.85 -1.83 6.69
C ALA A 714 -8.40 -2.79 5.58
N GLY A 715 -7.54 -2.32 4.66
CA GLY A 715 -7.00 -3.14 3.58
C GLY A 715 -6.08 -4.26 4.09
N GLN A 716 -5.42 -4.04 5.24
CA GLN A 716 -4.65 -5.03 5.98
C GLN A 716 -4.28 -4.47 7.36
N VAL A 717 -4.10 -5.34 8.35
CA VAL A 717 -3.64 -4.95 9.69
C VAL A 717 -2.41 -5.76 10.09
N ILE A 718 -1.31 -5.08 10.40
CA ILE A 718 -0.09 -5.66 10.97
C ILE A 718 0.20 -4.94 12.29
N ALA A 719 0.01 -5.64 13.40
CA ALA A 719 0.11 -5.07 14.74
C ALA A 719 0.88 -6.00 15.70
N TRP A 720 1.25 -5.50 16.89
CA TRP A 720 1.82 -6.36 17.93
C TRP A 720 0.77 -7.36 18.43
N SER A 721 -0.41 -6.85 18.76
CA SER A 721 -1.59 -7.64 19.11
C SER A 721 -2.85 -6.91 18.68
N ALA A 722 -3.92 -7.67 18.42
CA ALA A 722 -5.18 -7.09 17.95
C ALA A 722 -6.39 -7.82 18.55
N THR A 723 -7.44 -7.05 18.82
CA THR A 723 -8.78 -7.57 19.07
C THR A 723 -9.69 -7.06 17.97
N VAL A 724 -10.32 -7.97 17.23
CA VAL A 724 -11.38 -7.66 16.28
C VAL A 724 -12.69 -8.18 16.87
N ALA A 725 -13.60 -7.27 17.21
CA ALA A 725 -14.86 -7.64 17.84
C ALA A 725 -16.01 -6.72 17.43
N GLY A 726 -17.22 -7.24 17.28
CA GLY A 726 -18.38 -6.40 16.99
C GLY A 726 -19.69 -7.19 16.98
N GLY A 727 -20.79 -6.52 17.30
CA GLY A 727 -22.15 -7.07 17.16
C GLY A 727 -22.77 -6.82 15.77
N ALA A 728 -22.04 -6.17 14.86
CA ALA A 728 -22.43 -5.78 13.50
C ALA A 728 -21.28 -6.03 12.50
N GLN A 729 -21.42 -5.58 11.24
CA GLN A 729 -20.48 -5.78 10.13
C GLN A 729 -19.11 -5.09 10.35
N VAL A 730 -18.25 -5.69 11.18
CA VAL A 730 -16.81 -5.38 11.26
C VAL A 730 -16.10 -6.17 10.17
N GLY A 731 -15.22 -5.55 9.36
CA GLY A 731 -14.62 -6.25 8.23
C GLY A 731 -13.20 -5.80 7.91
N VAL A 732 -12.20 -6.65 8.17
CA VAL A 732 -10.89 -6.47 7.51
C VAL A 732 -10.99 -7.13 6.14
N ASP A 733 -10.83 -6.33 5.07
CA ASP A 733 -10.96 -6.77 3.69
C ASP A 733 -9.61 -6.69 3.01
N PHE A 734 -8.96 -7.85 2.89
CA PHE A 734 -7.69 -7.91 2.21
C PHE A 734 -7.84 -7.71 0.71
N ASN A 735 -7.35 -6.56 0.24
CA ASN A 735 -7.16 -6.32 -1.17
C ASN A 735 -5.66 -6.19 -1.49
N PRO A 736 -5.07 -7.12 -2.26
CA PRO A 736 -3.65 -7.07 -2.59
C PRO A 736 -3.26 -5.85 -3.42
N ASN A 737 -4.22 -5.18 -4.08
CA ASN A 737 -3.96 -3.93 -4.80
C ASN A 737 -3.75 -2.74 -3.85
N TYR A 738 -4.20 -2.84 -2.60
CA TYR A 738 -4.13 -1.79 -1.57
C TYR A 738 -3.24 -2.20 -0.39
N ALA A 739 -2.29 -3.09 -0.61
CA ALA A 739 -1.35 -3.56 0.40
C ALA A 739 0.11 -3.41 -0.07
N PRO A 740 1.07 -3.23 0.84
CA PRO A 740 2.48 -3.27 0.50
C PRO A 740 2.84 -4.58 -0.16
N ALA A 741 3.73 -4.52 -1.16
CA ALA A 741 4.39 -5.70 -1.66
C ALA A 741 5.13 -6.40 -0.51
N PRO A 742 5.00 -7.74 -0.37
CA PRO A 742 5.76 -8.48 0.62
C PRO A 742 7.27 -8.27 0.42
N PRO A 743 8.06 -8.28 1.50
CA PRO A 743 9.50 -8.12 1.39
C PRO A 743 10.12 -9.25 0.55
N ALA A 744 11.06 -8.88 -0.32
CA ALA A 744 11.83 -9.82 -1.12
C ALA A 744 12.66 -10.78 -0.25
N ALA A 745 13.14 -11.86 -0.86
CA ALA A 745 14.03 -12.86 -0.27
C ALA A 745 15.12 -12.19 0.58
N ARG A 746 15.26 -12.62 1.84
CA ARG A 746 16.28 -12.07 2.76
C ARG A 746 17.02 -13.16 3.50
N LEU A 747 18.29 -12.88 3.80
CA LEU A 747 19.07 -13.66 4.74
C LEU A 747 18.60 -13.38 6.17
N ILE A 748 18.49 -14.44 6.95
CA ILE A 748 18.29 -14.39 8.39
C ILE A 748 19.47 -15.09 9.06
N ASN A 749 20.05 -14.42 10.05
CA ASN A 749 21.20 -14.93 10.80
C ASN A 749 20.76 -15.75 12.00
#